data_AF-M8DE74-F1
#
_entry.id   AF-M8DE74-F1
#
_cell.length_a   1.000
_cell.length_b   1.000
_cell.length_c   1.000
_cell.angle_alpha   90.00
_cell.angle_beta   90.00
_cell.angle_gamma   90.00
#
_symmetry.space_group_name_H-M   'P 1'
#
loop_
_entity.id
_entity.type
_entity.pdbx_description
1 polymer ?
#
loop_
_entity_poly.entity_id
_entity_poly.type
_entity_poly.pdbx_seq_one_letter_code
_entity_poly.pdbx_strand_id
1 'polypeptide(L)'
;MRKGKLALKTCLSVALGLTLFSSAAAEQPAQAKAAGNSEIKITLLGTSDIHGRFMPWDYEIDGPNNNGSLTQLFTMVKQIREENPNTILLDAGDCIQGNSAELFNSHPQSPMMVAMNAMKYDAWAFGNHEFNFGLDVLEKISSQYDGPLLAGNIYKENGERFLPASTIIEKAGVKIGIIGMNTPMIEDFEKGTDHLNGLVVKNPVDETKKAIKELEGKVDVMIGLMHMGLDNENGKPGTGVRDIANANPELTAIFAGHMHKLVKSEEVNGVLITEPDKYGTHLSRIDLTFAKQGDKVVLKSKEATALPVKQADGTFVESDKALEETLKPFHEIARADANVVVAELKGENMVPKNEIEGIPQVQIQETHLADFFNEVMLYYSKADVVAHQIDNDKARLDVGPIKKKDIAFNYQYALGEITVYEVTGKDLKDYMEWAAGYFNTARPGDVTISFDKTRRSSKYSTNDFFGGVKYEIDLTKPAGSRITNLRRLDDKPIKAEDVLKLGMNSYRMDALIAKGGALEGRKFKQLWSSKDESAFGETGGTIRNRAIAYLKEVKKGVYEPKALNYWKIVGVDTTAPERADVVELINAGILGVPKTEDGKYTNVASINIKDPVTKEEIAELSQKAKVNAAAFANVKTKGEFYQKLNQARKTAAAQAKPAAK
;
A
#
# COMPACT_ATOMS: atom_id res chain seq x y z
N MET A 1 67.05 -15.76 15.72
CA MET A 1 67.68 -17.10 15.90
C MET A 1 66.60 -18.14 15.62
N ARG A 2 66.80 -19.32 15.01
CA ARG A 2 67.86 -19.97 14.20
C ARG A 2 67.05 -20.80 13.15
N LYS A 3 67.26 -20.64 11.84
CA LYS A 3 68.15 -21.45 10.96
C LYS A 3 67.87 -22.97 10.95
N GLY A 4 67.61 -23.52 9.75
CA GLY A 4 67.53 -24.96 9.45
C GLY A 4 66.87 -25.26 8.08
N LYS A 5 67.31 -24.68 6.95
CA LYS A 5 68.37 -25.15 6.02
C LYS A 5 68.06 -26.43 5.20
N LEU A 6 68.02 -26.23 3.85
CA LEU A 6 68.71 -27.00 2.77
C LEU A 6 68.31 -28.49 2.57
N ALA A 7 68.42 -29.18 1.41
CA ALA A 7 68.92 -28.94 0.02
C ALA A 7 68.35 -30.09 -0.90
N LEU A 8 68.49 -30.19 -2.23
CA LEU A 8 69.00 -29.35 -3.34
C LEU A 8 68.38 -29.83 -4.71
N LYS A 9 68.76 -29.14 -5.80
CA LYS A 9 68.70 -29.43 -7.26
C LYS A 9 68.88 -30.93 -7.66
N THR A 10 68.45 -31.42 -8.83
CA THR A 10 68.95 -31.03 -10.18
C THR A 10 68.06 -31.56 -11.33
N CYS A 11 68.15 -30.91 -12.50
CA CYS A 11 67.41 -31.16 -13.75
C CYS A 11 67.73 -32.49 -14.44
N LEU A 12 66.81 -32.96 -15.30
CA LEU A 12 67.18 -33.51 -16.61
C LEU A 12 66.05 -33.31 -17.64
N SER A 13 66.42 -32.92 -18.86
CA SER A 13 65.52 -32.74 -20.01
C SER A 13 65.82 -33.81 -21.08
N VAL A 14 64.78 -34.35 -21.72
CA VAL A 14 64.90 -35.18 -22.94
C VAL A 14 63.75 -34.85 -23.87
N ALA A 15 64.05 -34.65 -25.14
CA ALA A 15 63.09 -34.58 -26.24
C ALA A 15 63.63 -35.36 -27.44
N LEU A 16 62.83 -36.24 -28.04
CA LEU A 16 62.83 -36.62 -29.46
C LEU A 16 61.75 -37.67 -29.77
N GLY A 17 61.27 -37.73 -31.01
CA GLY A 17 60.59 -38.92 -31.56
C GLY A 17 59.36 -38.64 -32.43
N LEU A 18 59.56 -38.48 -33.76
CA LEU A 18 58.47 -38.49 -34.74
C LEU A 18 57.88 -39.91 -34.92
N THR A 19 56.59 -39.99 -35.24
CA THR A 19 56.08 -40.93 -36.26
C THR A 19 55.05 -40.24 -37.15
N LEU A 20 55.31 -40.27 -38.47
CA LEU A 20 54.39 -39.87 -39.53
C LEU A 20 53.74 -41.13 -40.10
N PHE A 21 52.42 -41.10 -40.31
CA PHE A 21 51.79 -41.92 -41.35
C PHE A 21 50.69 -41.11 -42.04
N SER A 22 50.77 -41.03 -43.35
CA SER A 22 49.83 -40.34 -44.22
C SER A 22 48.70 -41.27 -44.67
N SER A 23 47.49 -40.72 -44.83
CA SER A 23 46.48 -41.29 -45.71
C SER A 23 45.67 -40.17 -46.36
N ALA A 24 45.40 -40.38 -47.65
CA ALA A 24 45.00 -39.39 -48.63
C ALA A 24 43.76 -38.55 -48.28
N ALA A 25 43.78 -37.28 -48.67
CA ALA A 25 42.59 -36.46 -48.76
C ALA A 25 41.71 -36.91 -49.94
N ALA A 26 40.41 -36.99 -49.71
CA ALA A 26 39.40 -36.94 -50.75
C ALA A 26 38.66 -35.60 -50.61
N GLU A 27 38.69 -34.77 -51.64
CA GLU A 27 37.94 -33.51 -51.65
C GLU A 27 36.43 -33.80 -51.69
N GLN A 28 35.73 -33.48 -50.61
CA GLN A 28 34.29 -33.23 -50.69
C GLN A 28 34.06 -31.73 -50.93
N PRO A 29 33.11 -31.34 -51.80
CA PRO A 29 32.86 -29.95 -52.12
C PRO A 29 32.40 -29.19 -50.88
N ALA A 30 32.96 -28.00 -50.67
CA ALA A 30 32.60 -27.14 -49.55
C ALA A 30 31.11 -26.80 -49.59
N GLN A 31 30.34 -27.37 -48.65
CA GLN A 31 29.02 -26.84 -48.35
C GLN A 31 29.18 -25.38 -47.91
N ALA A 32 28.57 -24.46 -48.66
CA ALA A 32 28.50 -23.07 -48.27
C ALA A 32 27.85 -23.00 -46.88
N LYS A 33 28.60 -22.52 -45.88
CA LYS A 33 28.01 -22.14 -44.60
C LYS A 33 26.97 -21.07 -44.88
N ALA A 34 25.69 -21.41 -44.75
CA ALA A 34 24.66 -20.41 -44.62
C ALA A 34 25.06 -19.49 -43.46
N ALA A 35 25.14 -18.19 -43.73
CA ALA A 35 25.43 -17.21 -42.70
C ALA A 35 24.28 -17.28 -41.68
N GLY A 36 24.58 -17.77 -40.48
CA GLY A 36 23.58 -17.84 -39.41
C GLY A 36 23.13 -16.43 -39.05
N ASN A 37 21.84 -16.14 -39.24
CA ASN A 37 21.25 -14.90 -38.75
C ASN A 37 21.42 -14.87 -37.23
N SER A 38 22.30 -14.00 -36.75
CA SER A 38 22.44 -13.73 -35.32
C SER A 38 21.20 -12.99 -34.84
N GLU A 39 20.49 -13.59 -33.88
CA GLU A 39 19.42 -12.92 -33.16
C GLU A 39 20.01 -11.84 -32.25
N ILE A 40 19.36 -10.67 -32.20
CA ILE A 40 19.64 -9.61 -31.25
C ILE A 40 18.51 -9.64 -30.22
N LYS A 41 18.85 -9.68 -28.94
CA LYS A 41 17.87 -9.63 -27.84
C LYS A 41 18.01 -8.32 -27.09
N ILE A 42 16.93 -7.56 -27.02
CA ILE A 42 16.81 -6.33 -26.22
C ILE A 42 15.85 -6.61 -25.08
N THR A 43 16.26 -6.30 -23.86
CA THR A 43 15.41 -6.45 -22.66
C THR A 43 15.05 -5.06 -22.17
N LEU A 44 13.76 -4.79 -21.99
CA LEU A 44 13.27 -3.55 -21.38
C LEU A 44 12.70 -3.88 -20.01
N LEU A 45 13.06 -3.08 -19.03
CA LEU A 45 12.62 -3.20 -17.64
C LEU A 45 11.87 -1.91 -17.27
N GLY A 46 10.75 -2.07 -16.57
CA GLY A 46 9.86 -0.97 -16.19
C GLY A 46 9.52 -0.99 -14.71
N THR A 47 9.66 0.16 -14.07
CA THR A 47 9.09 0.48 -12.76
C THR A 47 8.02 1.56 -12.90
N SER A 48 7.19 1.68 -11.87
CA SER A 48 6.20 2.75 -11.70
C SER A 48 5.79 2.79 -10.23
N ASP A 49 5.23 3.92 -9.80
CA ASP A 49 4.50 4.06 -8.54
C ASP A 49 5.34 3.62 -7.32
N ILE A 50 6.63 3.93 -7.34
CA ILE A 50 7.57 3.52 -6.29
C ILE A 50 7.29 4.24 -4.97
N HIS A 51 6.76 5.46 -5.03
CA HIS A 51 6.28 6.23 -3.88
C HIS A 51 7.29 6.29 -2.70
N GLY A 52 8.49 6.82 -2.94
CA GLY A 52 9.50 6.99 -1.89
C GLY A 52 10.09 5.71 -1.30
N ARG A 53 9.80 4.51 -1.84
CA ARG A 53 10.33 3.23 -1.33
C ARG A 53 11.73 2.94 -1.88
N PHE A 54 12.68 3.80 -1.52
CA PHE A 54 14.08 3.64 -1.93
C PHE A 54 14.82 2.49 -1.21
N MET A 55 14.33 2.03 -0.05
CA MET A 55 14.85 0.89 0.74
C MET A 55 13.67 0.06 1.31
N PRO A 56 13.89 -1.18 1.79
CA PRO A 56 12.84 -2.06 2.34
C PRO A 56 12.41 -1.62 3.75
N TRP A 57 11.90 -0.40 3.84
CA TRP A 57 11.56 0.28 5.10
C TRP A 57 10.32 1.14 4.92
N ASP A 58 9.43 1.06 5.91
CA ASP A 58 8.30 1.96 6.07
C ASP A 58 8.74 3.11 6.97
N TYR A 59 8.92 4.29 6.40
CA TYR A 59 9.41 5.46 7.13
C TYR A 59 8.32 6.13 7.96
N GLU A 60 7.03 5.97 7.63
CA GLU A 60 5.96 6.55 8.44
C GLU A 60 5.89 5.92 9.84
N ILE A 61 6.11 4.61 9.93
CA ILE A 61 6.07 3.85 11.20
C ILE A 61 7.47 3.46 11.73
N ASP A 62 8.53 3.78 10.99
CA ASP A 62 9.93 3.39 11.25
C ASP A 62 10.06 1.87 11.55
N GLY A 63 9.83 1.05 10.52
CA GLY A 63 9.97 -0.39 10.59
C GLY A 63 10.31 -1.06 9.24
N PRO A 64 10.88 -2.28 9.25
CA PRO A 64 11.24 -3.00 8.02
C PRO A 64 10.01 -3.38 7.19
N ASN A 65 10.11 -3.25 5.87
CA ASN A 65 9.05 -3.56 4.92
C ASN A 65 9.64 -4.17 3.63
N ASN A 66 9.91 -5.49 3.66
CA ASN A 66 10.59 -6.21 2.58
C ASN A 66 9.72 -6.47 1.34
N ASN A 67 8.48 -5.97 1.29
CA ASN A 67 7.54 -6.30 0.20
C ASN A 67 7.92 -5.68 -1.15
N GLY A 68 8.76 -4.64 -1.16
CA GLY A 68 9.23 -3.97 -2.37
C GLY A 68 10.03 -2.71 -2.05
N SER A 69 11.07 -2.44 -2.85
CA SER A 69 11.90 -1.22 -2.80
C SER A 69 12.90 -1.15 -3.96
N LEU A 70 13.40 0.05 -4.27
CA LEU A 70 14.43 0.24 -5.32
C LEU A 70 15.70 -0.58 -5.07
N THR A 71 16.18 -0.71 -3.83
CA THR A 71 17.36 -1.53 -3.53
C THR A 71 17.16 -3.01 -3.83
N GLN A 72 15.96 -3.55 -3.62
CA GLN A 72 15.62 -4.93 -4.00
C GLN A 72 15.49 -5.06 -5.53
N LEU A 73 14.83 -4.11 -6.18
CA LEU A 73 14.75 -4.07 -7.64
C LEU A 73 16.13 -3.92 -8.30
N PHE A 74 17.08 -3.21 -7.69
CA PHE A 74 18.42 -3.06 -8.24
C PHE A 74 19.19 -4.39 -8.27
N THR A 75 19.00 -5.26 -7.27
CA THR A 75 19.53 -6.63 -7.30
C THR A 75 19.02 -7.38 -8.54
N MET A 76 17.72 -7.30 -8.82
CA MET A 76 17.10 -7.93 -10.00
C MET A 76 17.64 -7.33 -11.31
N VAL A 77 17.71 -5.99 -11.38
CA VAL A 77 18.24 -5.26 -12.55
C VAL A 77 19.69 -5.63 -12.85
N LYS A 78 20.55 -5.82 -11.82
CA LYS A 78 21.94 -6.27 -12.01
C LYS A 78 21.99 -7.67 -12.62
N GLN A 79 21.26 -8.62 -12.04
CA GLN A 79 21.17 -9.98 -12.58
C GLN A 79 20.72 -9.98 -14.04
N ILE A 80 19.67 -9.22 -14.39
CA ILE A 80 19.15 -9.16 -15.76
C ILE A 80 20.15 -8.49 -16.71
N ARG A 81 20.93 -7.50 -16.25
CA ARG A 81 22.03 -6.89 -17.04
C ARG A 81 23.23 -7.82 -17.24
N GLU A 82 23.45 -8.77 -16.33
CA GLU A 82 24.42 -9.86 -16.50
C GLU A 82 23.90 -10.93 -17.48
N GLU A 83 22.60 -11.26 -17.43
CA GLU A 83 21.91 -12.13 -18.39
C GLU A 83 21.89 -11.54 -19.82
N ASN A 84 21.61 -10.24 -19.95
CA ASN A 84 21.59 -9.50 -21.20
C ASN A 84 22.14 -8.07 -21.03
N PRO A 85 23.35 -7.74 -21.54
CA PRO A 85 23.89 -6.38 -21.45
C PRO A 85 23.12 -5.36 -22.30
N ASN A 86 22.29 -5.81 -23.26
CA ASN A 86 21.40 -4.95 -24.05
C ASN A 86 20.08 -4.68 -23.32
N THR A 87 20.18 -4.31 -22.04
CA THR A 87 19.05 -3.99 -21.17
C THR A 87 18.84 -2.47 -21.09
N ILE A 88 17.57 -2.07 -21.11
CA ILE A 88 17.07 -0.71 -20.91
C ILE A 88 16.21 -0.71 -19.63
N LEU A 89 16.35 0.30 -18.77
CA LEU A 89 15.55 0.46 -17.55
C LEU A 89 14.78 1.79 -17.59
N LEU A 90 13.47 1.74 -17.38
CA LEU A 90 12.54 2.86 -17.52
C LEU A 90 11.69 3.01 -16.25
N ASP A 91 11.32 4.24 -15.90
CA ASP A 91 10.32 4.51 -14.84
C ASP A 91 9.12 5.27 -15.40
N ALA A 92 7.91 4.82 -15.06
CA ALA A 92 6.64 5.35 -15.57
C ALA A 92 5.95 6.33 -14.61
N GLY A 93 6.63 6.87 -13.60
CA GLY A 93 6.14 7.97 -12.76
C GLY A 93 5.78 7.59 -11.32
N ASP A 94 5.36 8.60 -10.56
CA ASP A 94 4.96 8.54 -9.15
C ASP A 94 6.08 7.99 -8.24
N CYS A 95 7.24 8.65 -8.34
CA CYS A 95 8.43 8.34 -7.56
C CYS A 95 8.53 9.20 -6.28
N ILE A 96 8.12 10.47 -6.32
CA ILE A 96 8.56 11.48 -5.33
C ILE A 96 7.59 11.77 -4.16
N GLN A 97 6.44 11.09 -4.10
CA GLN A 97 5.43 11.23 -3.05
C GLN A 97 5.30 9.93 -2.26
N GLY A 98 5.05 10.01 -0.95
CA GLY A 98 4.74 8.85 -0.11
C GLY A 98 5.97 8.28 0.57
N ASN A 99 5.73 7.44 1.59
CA ASN A 99 6.76 6.86 2.45
C ASN A 99 7.77 7.91 2.99
N SER A 100 7.28 9.12 3.29
CA SER A 100 8.09 10.28 3.74
C SER A 100 9.12 10.81 2.72
N ALA A 101 8.94 10.55 1.42
CA ALA A 101 9.73 11.18 0.36
C ALA A 101 9.66 12.71 0.39
N GLU A 102 8.53 13.26 0.85
CA GLU A 102 8.24 14.70 0.92
C GLU A 102 9.22 15.45 1.86
N LEU A 103 9.84 14.74 2.81
CA LEU A 103 10.92 15.29 3.66
C LEU A 103 12.10 15.80 2.83
N PHE A 104 12.30 15.27 1.63
CA PHE A 104 13.42 15.58 0.77
C PHE A 104 13.13 16.69 -0.26
N ASN A 105 11.88 17.18 -0.34
CA ASN A 105 11.50 18.30 -1.21
C ASN A 105 12.32 19.56 -0.90
N SER A 106 12.59 19.84 0.38
CA SER A 106 13.46 20.94 0.82
C SER A 106 14.95 20.55 0.92
N HIS A 107 15.27 19.28 1.02
CA HIS A 107 16.65 18.77 1.13
C HIS A 107 17.48 19.02 -0.15
N PRO A 108 18.82 19.15 -0.10
CA PRO A 108 19.65 19.39 -1.30
C PRO A 108 19.64 18.27 -2.34
N GLN A 109 19.31 17.04 -1.94
CA GLN A 109 19.20 15.88 -2.82
C GLN A 109 17.96 15.05 -2.49
N SER A 110 17.31 14.50 -3.52
CA SER A 110 16.25 13.49 -3.39
C SER A 110 16.83 12.07 -3.37
N PRO A 111 16.46 11.20 -2.42
CA PRO A 111 16.92 9.81 -2.40
C PRO A 111 16.48 9.03 -3.64
N MET A 112 15.34 9.39 -4.23
CA MET A 112 14.83 8.77 -5.45
C MET A 112 15.74 9.06 -6.64
N MET A 113 16.19 10.31 -6.81
CA MET A 113 17.08 10.70 -7.90
C MET A 113 18.48 10.09 -7.72
N VAL A 114 19.00 10.08 -6.50
CA VAL A 114 20.25 9.37 -6.15
C VAL A 114 20.16 7.88 -6.49
N ALA A 115 19.03 7.23 -6.16
CA ALA A 115 18.81 5.84 -6.49
C ALA A 115 18.71 5.61 -8.01
N MET A 116 17.93 6.41 -8.73
CA MET A 116 17.73 6.25 -10.18
C MET A 116 19.01 6.47 -10.98
N ASN A 117 19.84 7.46 -10.61
CA ASN A 117 21.14 7.68 -11.26
C ASN A 117 22.11 6.51 -10.96
N ALA A 118 22.17 6.03 -9.72
CA ALA A 118 23.00 4.88 -9.35
C ALA A 118 22.53 3.57 -10.03
N MET A 119 21.21 3.41 -10.19
CA MET A 119 20.59 2.31 -10.95
C MET A 119 20.73 2.47 -12.46
N LYS A 120 21.16 3.63 -12.97
CA LYS A 120 21.26 3.97 -14.39
C LYS A 120 19.94 3.70 -15.12
N TYR A 121 18.88 4.40 -14.75
CA TYR A 121 17.67 4.46 -15.59
C TYR A 121 18.02 5.15 -16.92
N ASP A 122 17.44 4.67 -18.01
CA ASP A 122 17.66 5.19 -19.37
C ASP A 122 16.58 6.23 -19.76
N ALA A 123 15.41 6.28 -19.09
CA ALA A 123 14.41 7.35 -19.18
C ALA A 123 13.40 7.33 -18.00
N TRP A 124 12.77 8.48 -17.74
CA TRP A 124 11.70 8.64 -16.74
C TRP A 124 10.54 9.46 -17.33
N ALA A 125 9.31 8.94 -17.25
CA ALA A 125 8.10 9.70 -17.54
C ALA A 125 7.46 10.22 -16.24
N PHE A 126 6.97 11.47 -16.24
CA PHE A 126 6.29 12.02 -15.06
C PHE A 126 4.89 11.43 -14.89
N GLY A 127 4.57 11.08 -13.65
CA GLY A 127 3.23 10.77 -13.19
C GLY A 127 2.51 11.95 -12.55
N ASN A 128 1.39 11.70 -11.89
CA ASN A 128 0.62 12.76 -11.25
C ASN A 128 1.26 13.29 -9.97
N HIS A 129 1.86 12.41 -9.16
CA HIS A 129 2.44 12.78 -7.87
C HIS A 129 3.74 13.58 -8.00
N GLU A 130 4.33 13.65 -9.19
CA GLU A 130 5.40 14.61 -9.49
C GLU A 130 4.94 16.08 -9.40
N PHE A 131 3.64 16.37 -9.57
CA PHE A 131 3.11 17.75 -9.57
C PHE A 131 2.60 18.24 -8.21
N ASN A 132 2.36 17.34 -7.25
CA ASN A 132 1.76 17.59 -5.92
C ASN A 132 2.41 18.68 -5.04
N PHE A 133 3.59 19.17 -5.41
CA PHE A 133 4.38 20.11 -4.59
C PHE A 133 4.71 21.40 -5.34
N GLY A 134 4.03 21.66 -6.45
CA GLY A 134 4.26 22.79 -7.34
C GLY A 134 5.50 22.65 -8.22
N LEU A 135 5.54 23.47 -9.28
CA LEU A 135 6.55 23.37 -10.34
C LEU A 135 7.98 23.64 -9.86
N ASP A 136 8.17 24.49 -8.84
CA ASP A 136 9.49 24.78 -8.26
C ASP A 136 10.14 23.53 -7.62
N VAL A 137 9.33 22.71 -6.92
CA VAL A 137 9.80 21.46 -6.30
C VAL A 137 10.03 20.40 -7.37
N LEU A 138 9.15 20.32 -8.36
CA LEU A 138 9.31 19.43 -9.50
C LEU A 138 10.61 19.72 -10.27
N GLU A 139 10.86 20.97 -10.67
CA GLU A 139 12.10 21.37 -11.35
C GLU A 139 13.34 21.08 -10.50
N LYS A 140 13.31 21.43 -9.21
CA LYS A 140 14.41 21.17 -8.28
C LYS A 140 14.73 19.68 -8.14
N ILE A 141 13.72 18.80 -8.09
CA ILE A 141 13.96 17.36 -7.96
C ILE A 141 14.37 16.76 -9.30
N SER A 142 13.64 17.05 -10.38
CA SER A 142 13.88 16.44 -11.68
C SER A 142 15.20 16.87 -12.32
N SER A 143 15.69 18.08 -12.02
CA SER A 143 17.04 18.53 -12.45
C SER A 143 18.21 17.76 -11.83
N GLN A 144 17.95 16.86 -10.87
CA GLN A 144 18.94 15.96 -10.28
C GLN A 144 19.03 14.61 -11.01
N TYR A 145 18.11 14.31 -11.93
CA TYR A 145 18.15 13.08 -12.73
C TYR A 145 19.10 13.26 -13.93
N ASP A 146 20.01 12.30 -14.12
CA ASP A 146 21.02 12.38 -15.20
C ASP A 146 20.45 12.03 -16.59
N GLY A 147 19.23 11.46 -16.65
CA GLY A 147 18.62 10.93 -17.86
C GLY A 147 17.50 11.80 -18.47
N PRO A 148 16.89 11.36 -19.58
CA PRO A 148 15.82 12.08 -20.25
C PRO A 148 14.50 11.99 -19.46
N LEU A 149 13.90 13.16 -19.24
CA LEU A 149 12.57 13.37 -18.66
C LEU A 149 11.51 13.47 -19.77
N LEU A 150 10.36 12.79 -19.61
CA LEU A 150 9.30 12.75 -20.62
C LEU A 150 7.93 13.15 -20.02
N ALA A 151 7.21 14.04 -20.71
CA ALA A 151 5.81 14.37 -20.40
C ALA A 151 5.10 14.94 -21.65
N GLY A 152 4.96 14.12 -22.68
CA GLY A 152 4.63 14.57 -24.04
C GLY A 152 3.31 15.31 -24.18
N ASN A 153 2.30 14.96 -23.40
CA ASN A 153 0.98 15.58 -23.45
C ASN A 153 0.83 16.82 -22.56
N ILE A 154 1.87 17.25 -21.86
CA ILE A 154 1.87 18.47 -21.03
C ILE A 154 2.56 19.60 -21.80
N TYR A 155 1.89 20.75 -21.87
CA TYR A 155 2.33 21.93 -22.59
C TYR A 155 2.38 23.14 -21.67
N LYS A 156 3.15 24.15 -22.06
CA LYS A 156 3.04 25.51 -21.50
C LYS A 156 1.95 26.29 -22.25
N GLU A 157 1.40 27.34 -21.65
CA GLU A 157 0.41 28.22 -22.29
C GLU A 157 0.87 28.81 -23.64
N ASN A 158 2.19 29.01 -23.84
CA ASN A 158 2.75 29.48 -25.11
C ASN A 158 2.69 28.46 -26.26
N GLY A 159 2.23 27.23 -26.01
CA GLY A 159 2.10 26.15 -26.99
C GLY A 159 3.32 25.25 -27.14
N GLU A 160 4.42 25.50 -26.43
CA GLU A 160 5.58 24.60 -26.35
C GLU A 160 5.29 23.39 -25.44
N ARG A 161 5.88 22.22 -25.72
CA ARG A 161 5.80 21.09 -24.77
C ARG A 161 6.55 21.46 -23.48
N PHE A 162 6.02 21.06 -22.33
CA PHE A 162 6.68 21.26 -21.03
C PHE A 162 7.98 20.45 -20.93
N LEU A 163 7.92 19.20 -21.38
CA LEU A 163 9.07 18.30 -21.56
C LEU A 163 8.99 17.60 -22.94
N PRO A 164 10.10 16.99 -23.42
CA PRO A 164 10.07 16.14 -24.61
C PRO A 164 8.98 15.05 -24.54
N ALA A 165 8.37 14.74 -25.68
CA ALA A 165 7.43 13.62 -25.78
C ALA A 165 8.12 12.26 -25.94
N SER A 166 9.38 12.25 -26.39
CA SER A 166 10.11 11.02 -26.64
C SER A 166 11.63 11.17 -26.56
N THR A 167 12.31 10.05 -26.36
CA THR A 167 13.76 9.90 -26.53
C THR A 167 14.06 8.65 -27.39
N ILE A 168 15.28 8.54 -27.94
CA ILE A 168 15.74 7.37 -28.70
C ILE A 168 16.93 6.75 -27.98
N ILE A 169 16.83 5.47 -27.65
CA ILE A 169 17.88 4.67 -27.01
C ILE A 169 18.37 3.62 -28.01
N GLU A 170 19.68 3.51 -28.21
CA GLU A 170 20.28 2.50 -29.09
C GLU A 170 21.03 1.43 -28.27
N LYS A 171 20.74 0.15 -28.52
CA LYS A 171 21.45 -1.00 -27.94
C LYS A 171 21.66 -2.06 -29.03
N ALA A 172 22.87 -2.62 -29.14
CA ALA A 172 23.26 -3.58 -30.18
C ALA A 172 22.92 -3.18 -31.65
N GLY A 173 22.82 -1.87 -31.94
CA GLY A 173 22.42 -1.34 -33.25
C GLY A 173 20.91 -1.37 -33.54
N VAL A 174 20.07 -1.67 -32.54
CA VAL A 174 18.62 -1.48 -32.58
C VAL A 174 18.29 -0.15 -31.92
N LYS A 175 17.46 0.68 -32.57
CA LYS A 175 16.97 1.96 -32.07
C LYS A 175 15.55 1.83 -31.54
N ILE A 176 15.37 2.16 -30.28
CA ILE A 176 14.10 2.09 -29.56
C ILE A 176 13.65 3.52 -29.25
N GLY A 177 12.50 3.92 -29.78
CA GLY A 177 11.84 5.18 -29.40
C GLY A 177 11.01 4.97 -28.14
N ILE A 178 11.30 5.70 -27.07
CA ILE A 178 10.48 5.73 -25.85
C ILE A 178 9.59 6.97 -25.92
N ILE A 179 8.28 6.80 -25.80
CA ILE A 179 7.27 7.89 -25.81
C ILE A 179 6.65 7.98 -24.42
N GLY A 180 6.76 9.13 -23.75
CA GLY A 180 6.24 9.32 -22.40
C GLY A 180 5.01 10.22 -22.34
N MET A 181 3.97 9.79 -21.61
CA MET A 181 2.73 10.55 -21.38
C MET A 181 2.26 10.41 -19.94
N ASN A 182 1.53 11.41 -19.44
CA ASN A 182 0.89 11.42 -18.14
C ASN A 182 -0.65 11.32 -18.29
N THR A 183 -1.35 10.86 -17.27
CA THR A 183 -2.81 10.89 -17.23
C THR A 183 -3.33 12.32 -17.38
N PRO A 184 -4.39 12.58 -18.19
CA PRO A 184 -4.98 13.92 -18.27
C PRO A 184 -5.74 14.29 -16.98
N MET A 185 -5.93 13.32 -16.07
CA MET A 185 -6.62 13.50 -14.80
C MET A 185 -5.87 14.41 -13.80
N ILE A 186 -4.61 14.77 -14.05
CA ILE A 186 -3.89 15.74 -13.20
C ILE A 186 -4.62 17.09 -13.08
N GLU A 187 -5.38 17.51 -14.10
CA GLU A 187 -6.21 18.73 -14.04
C GLU A 187 -7.37 18.61 -13.03
N ASP A 188 -7.87 17.39 -12.79
CA ASP A 188 -8.89 17.12 -11.76
C ASP A 188 -8.27 16.90 -10.38
N PHE A 189 -7.07 16.29 -10.31
CA PHE A 189 -6.38 16.01 -9.04
C PHE A 189 -5.82 17.26 -8.38
N GLU A 190 -5.19 18.14 -9.16
CA GLU A 190 -4.62 19.41 -8.69
C GLU A 190 -5.65 20.55 -8.69
N LYS A 191 -6.94 20.23 -8.83
CA LYS A 191 -8.02 21.21 -8.98
C LYS A 191 -8.23 22.03 -7.72
N GLY A 192 -7.86 23.31 -7.79
CA GLY A 192 -7.94 24.25 -6.67
C GLY A 192 -6.61 24.51 -5.98
N THR A 193 -5.53 23.88 -6.46
CA THR A 193 -4.14 24.25 -6.14
C THR A 193 -3.62 25.27 -7.18
N ASP A 194 -2.41 25.80 -6.95
CA ASP A 194 -1.64 26.57 -7.93
C ASP A 194 -0.59 25.71 -8.67
N HIS A 195 -0.52 24.40 -8.39
CA HIS A 195 0.59 23.52 -8.76
C HIS A 195 0.77 23.30 -10.27
N LEU A 196 -0.29 23.48 -11.07
CA LEU A 196 -0.27 23.36 -12.54
C LEU A 196 -0.32 24.73 -13.26
N ASN A 197 -0.15 25.85 -12.55
CA ASN A 197 -0.26 27.18 -13.16
C ASN A 197 0.70 27.36 -14.36
N GLY A 198 0.15 27.85 -15.48
CA GLY A 198 0.88 28.05 -16.73
C GLY A 198 1.07 26.77 -17.57
N LEU A 199 0.53 25.62 -17.13
CA LEU A 199 0.50 24.38 -17.89
C LEU A 199 -0.88 24.10 -18.50
N VAL A 200 -0.88 23.36 -19.60
CA VAL A 200 -2.07 22.92 -20.34
C VAL A 200 -1.90 21.43 -20.65
N VAL A 201 -2.84 20.60 -20.20
CA VAL A 201 -2.79 19.15 -20.42
C VAL A 201 -3.60 18.80 -21.66
N LYS A 202 -3.09 17.87 -22.47
CA LYS A 202 -3.72 17.42 -23.71
C LYS A 202 -4.03 15.93 -23.65
N ASN A 203 -4.93 15.51 -24.55
CA ASN A 203 -5.31 14.11 -24.69
C ASN A 203 -4.08 13.26 -25.06
N PRO A 204 -3.68 12.28 -24.22
CA PRO A 204 -2.46 11.50 -24.45
C PRO A 204 -2.58 10.54 -25.65
N VAL A 205 -3.79 10.18 -26.08
CA VAL A 205 -4.03 9.35 -27.28
C VAL A 205 -3.61 10.10 -28.55
N ASP A 206 -4.02 11.36 -28.67
CA ASP A 206 -3.68 12.23 -29.80
C ASP A 206 -2.20 12.67 -29.77
N GLU A 207 -1.66 12.92 -28.57
CA GLU A 207 -0.25 13.30 -28.40
C GLU A 207 0.71 12.14 -28.66
N THR A 208 0.34 10.90 -28.29
CA THR A 208 1.06 9.69 -28.71
C THR A 208 1.11 9.57 -30.23
N LYS A 209 -0.01 9.82 -30.92
CA LYS A 209 -0.08 9.80 -32.39
C LYS A 209 0.84 10.83 -33.06
N LYS A 210 1.07 11.98 -32.41
CA LYS A 210 2.04 12.99 -32.87
C LYS A 210 3.47 12.51 -32.64
N ALA A 211 3.78 12.00 -31.46
CA ALA A 211 5.11 11.48 -31.12
C ALA A 211 5.52 10.30 -32.03
N ILE A 212 4.59 9.41 -32.41
CA ILE A 212 4.83 8.32 -33.37
C ILE A 212 5.26 8.88 -34.74
N LYS A 213 4.55 9.90 -35.26
CA LYS A 213 4.93 10.59 -36.51
C LYS A 213 6.28 11.31 -36.40
N GLU A 214 6.60 11.86 -35.23
CA GLU A 214 7.90 12.48 -34.96
C GLU A 214 9.04 11.46 -34.98
N LEU A 215 8.77 10.17 -34.69
CA LEU A 215 9.74 9.06 -34.67
C LEU A 215 9.73 8.19 -35.95
N GLU A 216 8.77 8.37 -36.86
CA GLU A 216 8.61 7.55 -38.06
C GLU A 216 9.90 7.55 -38.91
N GLY A 217 10.39 6.36 -39.26
CA GLY A 217 11.63 6.16 -40.00
C GLY A 217 12.94 6.44 -39.23
N LYS A 218 12.88 6.79 -37.93
CA LYS A 218 14.06 7.08 -37.10
C LYS A 218 14.43 5.95 -36.12
N VAL A 219 13.48 5.05 -35.85
CA VAL A 219 13.58 3.95 -34.87
C VAL A 219 13.05 2.64 -35.46
N ASP A 220 13.46 1.51 -34.89
CA ASP A 220 13.05 0.17 -35.31
C ASP A 220 11.77 -0.29 -34.58
N VAL A 221 11.57 0.17 -33.34
CA VAL A 221 10.38 -0.07 -32.51
C VAL A 221 10.08 1.17 -31.65
N MET A 222 8.81 1.31 -31.25
CA MET A 222 8.32 2.35 -30.34
C MET A 222 7.70 1.73 -29.10
N ILE A 223 7.98 2.30 -27.94
CA ILE A 223 7.54 1.83 -26.61
C ILE A 223 6.89 3.00 -25.87
N GLY A 224 5.68 2.79 -25.36
CA GLY A 224 5.03 3.73 -24.46
C GLY A 224 5.56 3.60 -23.03
N LEU A 225 5.74 4.73 -22.36
CA LEU A 225 6.08 4.85 -20.95
C LEU A 225 5.05 5.79 -20.33
N MET A 226 3.90 5.22 -19.97
CA MET A 226 2.66 5.98 -19.78
C MET A 226 2.22 5.90 -18.32
N HIS A 227 2.13 7.05 -17.65
CA HIS A 227 1.59 7.14 -16.30
C HIS A 227 0.06 7.12 -16.33
N MET A 228 -0.47 5.99 -16.75
CA MET A 228 -1.89 5.71 -17.00
C MET A 228 -2.11 4.22 -16.81
N GLY A 229 -3.20 3.83 -16.18
CA GLY A 229 -3.53 2.42 -15.99
C GLY A 229 -4.14 1.77 -17.24
N LEU A 230 -4.37 0.46 -17.17
CA LEU A 230 -4.91 -0.32 -18.29
C LEU A 230 -6.25 0.22 -18.84
N ASP A 231 -7.24 0.37 -17.96
CA ASP A 231 -8.61 0.78 -18.31
C ASP A 231 -8.90 2.23 -17.88
N ASN A 232 -9.87 2.87 -18.53
CA ASN A 232 -10.24 4.27 -18.30
C ASN A 232 -10.65 4.55 -16.85
N GLU A 233 -9.92 5.46 -16.20
CA GLU A 233 -10.18 5.93 -14.86
C GLU A 233 -11.52 6.67 -14.78
N ASN A 234 -12.32 6.36 -13.75
CA ASN A 234 -13.66 6.91 -13.53
C ASN A 234 -14.60 6.82 -14.76
N GLY A 235 -14.31 5.91 -15.70
CA GLY A 235 -15.07 5.77 -16.95
C GLY A 235 -14.86 6.90 -17.97
N LYS A 236 -13.86 7.77 -17.78
CA LYS A 236 -13.55 8.89 -18.70
C LYS A 236 -12.69 8.41 -19.87
N PRO A 237 -13.14 8.52 -21.14
CA PRO A 237 -12.35 8.09 -22.30
C PRO A 237 -10.99 8.81 -22.42
N GLY A 238 -9.98 8.10 -22.92
CA GLY A 238 -8.62 8.64 -23.10
C GLY A 238 -7.78 8.74 -21.83
N THR A 239 -8.20 8.09 -20.73
CA THR A 239 -7.46 8.04 -19.45
C THR A 239 -6.77 6.70 -19.19
N GLY A 240 -7.08 5.65 -19.97
CA GLY A 240 -6.43 4.34 -19.91
C GLY A 240 -5.57 4.02 -21.14
N VAL A 241 -4.49 3.26 -20.96
CA VAL A 241 -3.57 2.88 -22.06
C VAL A 241 -4.20 1.97 -23.11
N ARG A 242 -5.32 1.30 -22.80
CA ARG A 242 -6.11 0.54 -23.78
C ARG A 242 -6.63 1.43 -24.92
N ASP A 243 -7.01 2.68 -24.63
CA ASP A 243 -7.45 3.63 -25.67
C ASP A 243 -6.25 4.09 -26.53
N ILE A 244 -5.08 4.28 -25.92
CA ILE A 244 -3.83 4.59 -26.63
C ILE A 244 -3.46 3.46 -27.59
N ALA A 245 -3.42 2.21 -27.11
CA ALA A 245 -3.05 1.03 -27.91
C ALA A 245 -4.02 0.79 -29.07
N ASN A 246 -5.33 0.97 -28.86
CA ASN A 246 -6.32 0.86 -29.93
C ASN A 246 -6.13 1.91 -31.03
N ALA A 247 -5.82 3.16 -30.66
CA ALA A 247 -5.66 4.27 -31.62
C ALA A 247 -4.27 4.36 -32.28
N ASN A 248 -3.26 3.69 -31.69
CA ASN A 248 -1.84 3.76 -32.05
C ASN A 248 -1.18 2.35 -32.09
N PRO A 249 -1.63 1.43 -32.96
CA PRO A 249 -1.09 0.07 -33.09
C PRO A 249 0.37 0.01 -33.58
N GLU A 250 0.98 1.13 -33.96
CA GLU A 250 2.39 1.26 -34.29
C GLU A 250 3.32 1.05 -33.06
N LEU A 251 2.77 1.16 -31.83
CA LEU A 251 3.50 0.83 -30.62
C LEU A 251 3.78 -0.68 -30.51
N THR A 252 5.00 -1.03 -30.14
CA THR A 252 5.37 -2.44 -29.88
C THR A 252 4.87 -2.87 -28.50
N ALA A 253 5.00 -2.01 -27.50
CA ALA A 253 4.53 -2.24 -26.13
C ALA A 253 4.33 -0.93 -25.35
N ILE A 254 3.72 -1.02 -24.17
CA ILE A 254 3.51 0.05 -23.20
C ILE A 254 3.88 -0.47 -21.80
N PHE A 255 4.74 0.26 -21.09
CA PHE A 255 4.82 0.23 -19.63
C PHE A 255 3.77 1.22 -19.07
N ALA A 256 2.87 0.71 -18.24
CA ALA A 256 1.78 1.43 -17.58
C ALA A 256 2.08 1.66 -16.10
N GLY A 257 1.29 2.52 -15.46
CA GLY A 257 1.40 2.92 -14.05
C GLY A 257 0.07 3.41 -13.48
N HIS A 258 0.10 4.25 -12.43
CA HIS A 258 -1.03 5.00 -11.84
C HIS A 258 -2.08 4.15 -11.09
N MET A 259 -2.55 3.07 -11.71
CA MET A 259 -3.68 2.29 -11.19
C MET A 259 -3.31 1.34 -10.04
N HIS A 260 -2.01 1.16 -9.77
CA HIS A 260 -1.50 0.25 -8.76
C HIS A 260 -2.04 -1.18 -8.91
N LYS A 261 -1.91 -1.74 -10.12
CA LYS A 261 -2.35 -3.09 -10.47
C LYS A 261 -1.21 -3.89 -11.08
N LEU A 262 -1.16 -5.18 -10.75
CA LEU A 262 -0.26 -6.11 -11.41
C LEU A 262 -0.85 -6.52 -12.78
N VAL A 263 -0.34 -5.94 -13.86
CA VAL A 263 -0.60 -6.41 -15.23
C VAL A 263 0.67 -7.08 -15.73
N LYS A 264 0.70 -8.42 -15.66
CA LYS A 264 1.88 -9.20 -16.09
C LYS A 264 2.10 -9.12 -17.60
N SER A 265 1.03 -9.32 -18.37
CA SER A 265 0.99 -9.21 -19.82
C SER A 265 -0.47 -9.14 -20.25
N GLU A 266 -0.80 -8.13 -21.05
CA GLU A 266 -2.08 -7.95 -21.76
C GLU A 266 -1.73 -7.53 -23.19
N GLU A 267 -2.48 -7.97 -24.20
CA GLU A 267 -2.28 -7.53 -25.59
C GLU A 267 -3.53 -6.83 -26.13
N VAL A 268 -3.36 -5.59 -26.62
CA VAL A 268 -4.43 -4.75 -27.14
C VAL A 268 -4.06 -4.27 -28.53
N ASN A 269 -4.84 -4.66 -29.54
CA ASN A 269 -4.63 -4.29 -30.95
C ASN A 269 -3.17 -4.54 -31.44
N GLY A 270 -2.55 -5.61 -30.96
CA GLY A 270 -1.16 -5.93 -31.29
C GLY A 270 -0.10 -5.19 -30.46
N VAL A 271 -0.47 -4.44 -29.41
CA VAL A 271 0.44 -3.76 -28.47
C VAL A 271 0.49 -4.52 -27.14
N LEU A 272 1.67 -4.87 -26.63
CA LEU A 272 1.81 -5.49 -25.29
C LEU A 272 1.72 -4.43 -24.19
N ILE A 273 1.09 -4.74 -23.06
CA ILE A 273 0.93 -3.85 -21.92
C ILE A 273 1.35 -4.57 -20.64
N THR A 274 2.09 -3.87 -19.76
CA THR A 274 2.46 -4.35 -18.43
C THR A 274 2.49 -3.21 -17.41
N GLU A 275 2.13 -3.51 -16.17
CA GLU A 275 2.05 -2.59 -15.01
C GLU A 275 2.62 -3.34 -13.78
N PRO A 276 3.63 -2.79 -13.07
CA PRO A 276 4.40 -3.52 -12.04
C PRO A 276 3.75 -3.52 -10.64
N ASP A 277 2.41 -3.41 -10.55
CA ASP A 277 1.70 -3.05 -9.31
C ASP A 277 2.19 -1.70 -8.78
N LYS A 278 2.99 -1.69 -7.72
CA LYS A 278 3.53 -0.46 -7.10
C LYS A 278 4.66 -0.76 -6.14
N TYR A 279 5.19 0.28 -5.51
CA TYR A 279 5.99 0.21 -4.29
C TYR A 279 7.27 -0.63 -4.45
N GLY A 280 7.72 -0.84 -5.69
CA GLY A 280 8.81 -1.75 -6.04
C GLY A 280 8.51 -3.23 -5.73
N THR A 281 7.25 -3.66 -5.70
CA THR A 281 6.85 -5.06 -5.45
C THR A 281 7.13 -5.99 -6.62
N HIS A 282 7.13 -5.45 -7.85
CA HIS A 282 7.48 -6.17 -9.08
C HIS A 282 8.36 -5.30 -9.98
N LEU A 283 8.98 -5.96 -10.96
CA LEU A 283 9.68 -5.35 -12.08
C LEU A 283 9.01 -5.83 -13.38
N SER A 284 8.40 -4.93 -14.14
CA SER A 284 7.91 -5.28 -15.47
C SER A 284 9.09 -5.57 -16.39
N ARG A 285 8.99 -6.61 -17.22
CA ARG A 285 10.03 -7.04 -18.16
C ARG A 285 9.40 -7.33 -19.52
N ILE A 286 9.98 -6.75 -20.56
CA ILE A 286 9.62 -7.02 -21.96
C ILE A 286 10.89 -7.44 -22.70
N ASP A 287 10.90 -8.66 -23.24
CA ASP A 287 11.98 -9.16 -24.07
C ASP A 287 11.59 -9.07 -25.54
N LEU A 288 12.44 -8.42 -26.35
CA LEU A 288 12.28 -8.26 -27.79
C LEU A 288 13.40 -9.00 -28.51
N THR A 289 13.05 -9.91 -29.42
CA THR A 289 14.03 -10.61 -30.28
C THR A 289 13.94 -10.10 -31.71
N PHE A 290 15.06 -9.66 -32.26
CA PHE A 290 15.21 -9.17 -33.63
C PHE A 290 16.12 -10.10 -34.43
N ALA A 291 15.93 -10.15 -35.75
CA ALA A 291 16.92 -10.71 -36.66
C ALA A 291 17.40 -9.64 -37.64
N LYS A 292 18.70 -9.66 -37.98
CA LYS A 292 19.24 -8.87 -39.08
C LYS A 292 18.72 -9.40 -40.42
N GLN A 293 18.35 -8.49 -41.32
CA GLN A 293 17.94 -8.77 -42.71
C GLN A 293 18.59 -7.71 -43.61
N GLY A 294 19.81 -8.01 -44.08
CA GLY A 294 20.70 -7.00 -44.65
C GLY A 294 21.06 -5.96 -43.59
N ASP A 295 20.99 -4.68 -43.95
CA ASP A 295 21.27 -3.55 -43.06
C ASP A 295 20.12 -3.21 -42.09
N LYS A 296 18.98 -3.91 -42.19
CA LYS A 296 17.80 -3.69 -41.33
C LYS A 296 17.74 -4.70 -40.19
N VAL A 297 17.22 -4.28 -39.04
CA VAL A 297 16.75 -5.20 -37.99
C VAL A 297 15.24 -5.37 -38.11
N VAL A 298 14.74 -6.58 -37.85
CA VAL A 298 13.31 -6.90 -37.93
C VAL A 298 12.90 -7.66 -36.68
N LEU A 299 11.92 -7.12 -35.95
CA LEU A 299 11.33 -7.77 -34.78
C LEU A 299 10.74 -9.13 -35.18
N LYS A 300 11.02 -10.17 -34.39
CA LYS A 300 10.59 -11.56 -34.61
C LYS A 300 9.68 -12.07 -33.51
N SER A 301 9.94 -11.70 -32.27
CA SER A 301 9.08 -12.00 -31.14
C SER A 301 9.18 -10.90 -30.09
N LYS A 302 8.13 -10.81 -29.28
CA LYS A 302 8.04 -9.98 -28.08
C LYS A 302 7.30 -10.75 -27.01
N GLU A 303 7.74 -10.63 -25.77
CA GLU A 303 7.13 -11.28 -24.61
C GLU A 303 7.15 -10.31 -23.44
N ALA A 304 6.06 -10.22 -22.68
CA ALA A 304 5.95 -9.38 -21.49
C ALA A 304 5.66 -10.24 -20.25
N THR A 305 6.21 -9.84 -19.11
CA THR A 305 5.96 -10.43 -17.79
C THR A 305 6.20 -9.39 -16.70
N ALA A 306 5.84 -9.71 -15.46
CA ALA A 306 6.23 -8.94 -14.28
C ALA A 306 6.86 -9.88 -13.24
N LEU A 307 8.12 -9.59 -12.88
CA LEU A 307 8.95 -10.37 -11.98
C LEU A 307 8.71 -9.89 -10.53
N PRO A 308 8.30 -10.75 -9.59
CA PRO A 308 8.00 -10.31 -8.23
C PRO A 308 9.27 -10.21 -7.37
N VAL A 309 9.30 -9.24 -6.45
CA VAL A 309 10.26 -9.20 -5.34
C VAL A 309 9.97 -10.32 -4.34
N LYS A 310 8.68 -10.58 -4.05
CA LYS A 310 8.26 -11.71 -3.21
C LYS A 310 8.19 -13.00 -4.03
N GLN A 311 9.06 -13.95 -3.72
CA GLN A 311 9.15 -15.24 -4.40
C GLN A 311 8.00 -16.18 -4.02
N ALA A 312 7.79 -17.21 -4.85
CA ALA A 312 6.71 -18.18 -4.68
C ALA A 312 6.82 -19.03 -3.39
N ASP A 313 8.03 -19.18 -2.84
CA ASP A 313 8.29 -19.81 -1.54
C ASP A 313 8.04 -18.89 -0.33
N GLY A 314 7.67 -17.63 -0.58
CA GLY A 314 7.41 -16.61 0.42
C GLY A 314 8.63 -15.80 0.86
N THR A 315 9.82 -16.09 0.33
CA THR A 315 11.02 -15.25 0.52
C THR A 315 10.93 -13.95 -0.28
N PHE A 316 11.84 -13.01 -0.02
CA PHE A 316 11.92 -11.74 -0.73
C PHE A 316 13.32 -11.59 -1.34
N VAL A 317 13.43 -10.91 -2.49
CA VAL A 317 14.75 -10.53 -3.04
C VAL A 317 15.51 -9.67 -2.02
N GLU A 318 16.78 -10.00 -1.80
CA GLU A 318 17.67 -9.22 -0.94
C GLU A 318 18.04 -7.87 -1.58
N SER A 319 18.06 -6.81 -0.77
CA SER A 319 18.51 -5.48 -1.21
C SER A 319 19.97 -5.44 -1.64
N ASP A 320 20.26 -4.64 -2.66
CA ASP A 320 21.63 -4.30 -3.04
C ASP A 320 22.35 -3.48 -1.96
N LYS A 321 23.37 -4.08 -1.33
CA LYS A 321 24.09 -3.48 -0.19
C LYS A 321 24.88 -2.22 -0.55
N ALA A 322 25.34 -2.08 -1.80
CA ALA A 322 26.06 -0.88 -2.25
C ALA A 322 25.12 0.33 -2.38
N LEU A 323 23.93 0.11 -2.94
CA LEU A 323 22.90 1.15 -3.00
C LEU A 323 22.30 1.45 -1.61
N GLU A 324 22.14 0.45 -0.73
CA GLU A 324 21.73 0.69 0.67
C GLU A 324 22.72 1.62 1.41
N GLU A 325 24.04 1.41 1.31
CA GLU A 325 25.01 2.31 1.97
C GLU A 325 25.03 3.70 1.32
N THR A 326 24.75 3.81 0.01
CA THR A 326 24.61 5.10 -0.69
C THR A 326 23.38 5.88 -0.20
N LEU A 327 22.27 5.19 0.09
CA LEU A 327 20.99 5.79 0.50
C LEU A 327 20.85 5.97 2.03
N LYS A 328 21.79 5.41 2.80
CA LYS A 328 21.81 5.42 4.26
C LYS A 328 21.64 6.80 4.91
N PRO A 329 22.23 7.91 4.43
CA PRO A 329 21.99 9.23 5.03
C PRO A 329 20.50 9.64 4.97
N PHE A 330 19.82 9.35 3.87
CA PHE A 330 18.39 9.63 3.69
C PHE A 330 17.53 8.70 4.56
N HIS A 331 17.90 7.43 4.67
CA HIS A 331 17.29 6.46 5.59
C HIS A 331 17.37 6.95 7.05
N GLU A 332 18.53 7.43 7.49
CA GLU A 332 18.73 7.96 8.85
C GLU A 332 17.91 9.24 9.09
N ILE A 333 17.83 10.16 8.11
CA ILE A 333 16.98 11.37 8.19
C ILE A 333 15.49 11.01 8.33
N ALA A 334 14.96 10.15 7.46
CA ALA A 334 13.54 9.79 7.48
C ALA A 334 13.16 9.06 8.78
N ARG A 335 14.03 8.18 9.28
CA ARG A 335 13.82 7.50 10.58
C ARG A 335 13.95 8.45 11.76
N ALA A 336 14.83 9.45 11.69
CA ALA A 336 14.92 10.48 12.72
C ALA A 336 13.64 11.31 12.81
N ASP A 337 13.08 11.74 11.67
CA ASP A 337 11.80 12.46 11.62
C ASP A 337 10.65 11.63 12.23
N ALA A 338 10.50 10.37 11.79
CA ALA A 338 9.52 9.44 12.33
C ALA A 338 9.60 9.30 13.87
N ASN A 339 10.81 9.37 14.43
CA ASN A 339 11.08 9.28 15.86
C ASN A 339 11.05 10.61 16.63
N VAL A 340 10.74 11.74 15.99
CA VAL A 340 10.57 13.03 16.68
C VAL A 340 9.48 12.90 17.73
N VAL A 341 9.86 13.13 19.00
CA VAL A 341 8.92 13.20 20.12
C VAL A 341 8.07 14.46 19.98
N VAL A 342 6.75 14.29 20.11
CA VAL A 342 5.76 15.36 19.96
C VAL A 342 5.05 15.70 21.27
N ALA A 343 4.97 14.75 22.20
CA ALA A 343 4.51 14.94 23.58
C ALA A 343 4.91 13.74 24.46
N GLU A 344 4.65 13.84 25.77
CA GLU A 344 4.69 12.74 26.74
C GLU A 344 3.24 12.30 27.07
N LEU A 345 2.91 11.02 26.91
CA LEU A 345 1.68 10.41 27.41
C LEU A 345 1.85 10.03 28.88
N LYS A 346 0.90 10.44 29.73
CA LYS A 346 0.85 10.10 31.16
C LYS A 346 -0.50 9.49 31.54
N GLY A 347 -0.57 8.87 32.71
CA GLY A 347 -1.78 8.24 33.22
C GLY A 347 -1.96 6.83 32.69
N GLU A 348 -2.75 6.67 31.63
CA GLU A 348 -3.16 5.37 31.07
C GLU A 348 -2.74 5.22 29.59
N ASN A 349 -2.54 3.99 29.14
CA ASN A 349 -2.32 3.68 27.73
C ASN A 349 -3.59 4.01 26.95
N MET A 350 -3.47 4.59 25.74
CA MET A 350 -4.65 5.04 25.01
C MET A 350 -5.54 3.92 24.48
N VAL A 351 -4.98 2.73 24.30
CA VAL A 351 -5.70 1.53 23.85
C VAL A 351 -5.48 0.44 24.91
N PRO A 352 -6.55 -0.13 25.49
CA PRO A 352 -6.41 -1.26 26.41
C PRO A 352 -5.92 -2.50 25.66
N LYS A 353 -5.31 -3.44 26.38
CA LYS A 353 -4.98 -4.76 25.80
C LYS A 353 -6.26 -5.45 25.34
N ASN A 354 -6.16 -6.20 24.25
CA ASN A 354 -7.29 -7.02 23.80
C ASN A 354 -7.64 -8.05 24.88
N GLU A 355 -8.91 -8.11 25.26
CA GLU A 355 -9.42 -9.10 26.23
C GLU A 355 -9.41 -10.50 25.60
N ILE A 356 -9.71 -10.58 24.31
CA ILE A 356 -9.82 -11.81 23.53
C ILE A 356 -8.85 -11.71 22.34
N GLU A 357 -7.93 -12.65 22.22
CA GLU A 357 -6.99 -12.68 21.10
C GLU A 357 -7.74 -12.79 19.76
N GLY A 358 -7.40 -11.90 18.83
CA GLY A 358 -8.10 -11.78 17.54
C GLY A 358 -9.38 -10.93 17.56
N ILE A 359 -9.75 -10.30 18.68
CA ILE A 359 -10.79 -9.26 18.72
C ILE A 359 -10.11 -7.94 19.10
N PRO A 360 -10.04 -6.94 18.19
CA PRO A 360 -9.40 -5.66 18.50
C PRO A 360 -10.28 -4.78 19.40
N GLN A 361 -9.81 -4.47 20.61
CA GLN A 361 -10.57 -3.66 21.57
C GLN A 361 -10.90 -2.26 21.03
N VAL A 362 -9.97 -1.67 20.28
CA VAL A 362 -10.14 -0.37 19.59
C VAL A 362 -11.35 -0.33 18.64
N GLN A 363 -11.84 -1.48 18.17
CA GLN A 363 -12.99 -1.57 17.25
C GLN A 363 -14.33 -1.78 17.98
N ILE A 364 -14.33 -2.30 19.21
CA ILE A 364 -15.54 -2.80 19.89
C ILE A 364 -15.92 -2.03 21.16
N GLN A 365 -15.10 -1.07 21.59
CA GLN A 365 -15.37 -0.20 22.73
C GLN A 365 -14.77 1.19 22.52
N GLU A 366 -15.23 2.15 23.29
CA GLU A 366 -14.59 3.45 23.41
C GLU A 366 -13.16 3.29 23.96
N THR A 367 -12.24 4.10 23.45
CA THR A 367 -10.83 4.11 23.83
C THR A 367 -10.31 5.55 23.82
N HIS A 368 -9.39 5.86 24.72
CA HIS A 368 -8.78 7.19 24.80
C HIS A 368 -8.08 7.60 23.48
N LEU A 369 -7.70 6.64 22.64
CA LEU A 369 -7.15 6.89 21.30
C LEU A 369 -8.20 7.46 20.35
N ALA A 370 -9.41 6.88 20.33
CA ALA A 370 -10.53 7.41 19.55
C ALA A 370 -10.96 8.78 20.07
N ASP A 371 -10.98 8.96 21.39
CA ASP A 371 -11.29 10.23 22.05
C ASP A 371 -10.25 11.31 21.79
N PHE A 372 -8.96 10.96 21.72
CA PHE A 372 -7.89 11.88 21.33
C PHE A 372 -8.12 12.45 19.93
N PHE A 373 -8.45 11.61 18.94
CA PHE A 373 -8.77 12.10 17.60
C PHE A 373 -10.09 12.89 17.57
N ASN A 374 -11.09 12.52 18.38
CA ASN A 374 -12.30 13.31 18.58
C ASN A 374 -11.98 14.72 19.12
N GLU A 375 -11.15 14.82 20.17
CA GLU A 375 -10.68 16.09 20.74
C GLU A 375 -9.96 16.96 19.70
N VAL A 376 -9.00 16.39 18.97
CA VAL A 376 -8.25 17.08 17.91
C VAL A 376 -9.20 17.64 16.86
N MET A 377 -10.11 16.80 16.35
CA MET A 377 -11.00 17.20 15.26
C MET A 377 -12.01 18.26 15.71
N LEU A 378 -12.63 18.10 16.88
CA LEU A 378 -13.55 19.10 17.44
C LEU A 378 -12.84 20.43 17.72
N TYR A 379 -11.61 20.37 18.25
CA TYR A 379 -10.83 21.56 18.59
C TYR A 379 -10.55 22.44 17.37
N TYR A 380 -10.12 21.86 16.24
CA TYR A 380 -9.82 22.66 15.04
C TYR A 380 -11.06 23.04 14.25
N SER A 381 -11.98 22.09 14.01
CA SER A 381 -13.14 22.30 13.12
C SER A 381 -14.27 23.15 13.70
N LYS A 382 -14.39 23.20 15.04
CA LYS A 382 -15.56 23.76 15.74
C LYS A 382 -16.90 23.15 15.30
N ALA A 383 -16.87 21.91 14.83
CA ALA A 383 -18.06 21.14 14.47
C ALA A 383 -18.89 20.76 15.72
N ASP A 384 -20.19 20.49 15.54
CA ASP A 384 -21.04 19.90 16.59
C ASP A 384 -20.65 18.43 16.82
N VAL A 385 -20.35 17.73 15.73
CA VAL A 385 -20.06 16.29 15.68
C VAL A 385 -18.84 16.08 14.79
N VAL A 386 -18.00 15.11 15.12
CA VAL A 386 -16.90 14.67 14.25
C VAL A 386 -16.96 13.17 13.99
N ALA A 387 -16.49 12.74 12.82
CA ALA A 387 -16.44 11.32 12.46
C ALA A 387 -15.08 10.93 11.87
N HIS A 388 -14.48 9.87 12.41
CA HIS A 388 -13.21 9.28 11.95
C HIS A 388 -13.16 7.78 12.21
N GLN A 389 -12.12 7.12 11.72
CA GLN A 389 -11.88 5.70 11.98
C GLN A 389 -10.43 5.41 12.35
N ILE A 390 -10.23 4.32 13.09
CA ILE A 390 -8.92 3.74 13.38
C ILE A 390 -8.82 2.45 12.58
N ASP A 391 -8.16 2.52 11.43
CA ASP A 391 -8.03 1.41 10.48
C ASP A 391 -6.83 0.50 10.80
N ASN A 392 -6.66 0.18 12.09
CA ASN A 392 -5.54 -0.62 12.58
C ASN A 392 -5.98 -1.50 13.76
N ASP A 393 -6.10 -2.80 13.52
CA ASP A 393 -6.42 -3.81 14.54
C ASP A 393 -5.37 -3.95 15.65
N LYS A 394 -4.17 -3.43 15.42
CA LYS A 394 -3.03 -3.44 16.34
C LYS A 394 -2.73 -2.05 16.91
N ALA A 395 -3.69 -1.12 16.81
CA ALA A 395 -3.60 0.22 17.37
C ALA A 395 -3.12 0.19 18.83
N ARG A 396 -2.21 1.09 19.18
CA ARG A 396 -1.59 1.20 20.50
C ARG A 396 -0.98 2.58 20.70
N LEU A 397 -1.08 3.10 21.92
CA LEU A 397 -0.23 4.19 22.40
C LEU A 397 -0.02 3.95 23.90
N ASP A 398 1.18 3.55 24.29
CA ASP A 398 1.50 3.21 25.68
C ASP A 398 2.09 4.45 26.39
N VAL A 399 1.95 4.52 27.72
CA VAL A 399 2.49 5.63 28.55
C VAL A 399 3.98 5.85 28.30
N GLY A 400 4.40 7.11 28.14
CA GLY A 400 5.75 7.52 27.76
C GLY A 400 5.77 8.45 26.53
N PRO A 401 6.93 8.60 25.86
CA PRO A 401 7.08 9.54 24.76
C PRO A 401 6.23 9.18 23.53
N ILE A 402 5.34 10.08 23.13
CA ILE A 402 4.59 10.04 21.87
C ILE A 402 5.46 10.59 20.76
N LYS A 403 5.66 9.83 19.68
CA LYS A 403 6.42 10.25 18.49
C LYS A 403 5.51 10.47 17.27
N LYS A 404 6.01 11.15 16.23
CA LYS A 404 5.29 11.32 14.95
C LYS A 404 4.80 9.98 14.40
N LYS A 405 5.65 8.95 14.42
CA LYS A 405 5.31 7.61 13.95
C LYS A 405 4.18 6.93 14.69
N ASP A 406 4.00 7.23 15.98
CA ASP A 406 2.93 6.61 16.76
C ASP A 406 1.56 7.21 16.39
N ILE A 407 1.52 8.49 15.97
CA ILE A 407 0.32 9.09 15.36
C ILE A 407 0.03 8.45 13.99
N ALA A 408 1.04 8.30 13.14
CA ALA A 408 0.90 7.70 11.81
C ALA A 408 0.49 6.21 11.85
N PHE A 409 1.01 5.45 12.82
CA PHE A 409 0.68 4.05 13.05
C PHE A 409 -0.79 3.85 13.42
N ASN A 410 -1.36 4.76 14.22
CA ASN A 410 -2.75 4.67 14.66
C ASN A 410 -3.74 5.28 13.64
N TYR A 411 -3.39 6.40 13.00
CA TYR A 411 -4.20 7.02 11.94
C TYR A 411 -3.46 6.90 10.60
N GLN A 412 -3.81 5.88 9.81
CA GLN A 412 -3.04 5.46 8.63
C GLN A 412 -3.23 6.32 7.37
N TYR A 413 -4.08 7.35 7.41
CA TYR A 413 -4.40 8.19 6.26
C TYR A 413 -3.51 9.45 6.24
N ALA A 414 -2.44 9.42 5.44
CA ALA A 414 -1.46 10.51 5.35
C ALA A 414 -2.08 11.87 4.98
N LEU A 415 -2.91 11.86 3.93
CA LEU A 415 -3.53 13.06 3.35
C LEU A 415 -4.91 13.39 3.94
N GLY A 416 -5.40 12.63 4.94
CA GLY A 416 -6.77 12.80 5.45
C GLY A 416 -6.93 14.10 6.24
N GLU A 417 -7.80 15.00 5.81
CA GLU A 417 -8.12 16.28 6.46
C GLU A 417 -9.46 16.27 7.22
N ILE A 418 -9.81 17.40 7.82
CA ILE A 418 -11.09 17.65 8.49
C ILE A 418 -11.90 18.65 7.67
N THR A 419 -12.88 18.16 6.92
CA THR A 419 -13.84 18.97 6.17
C THR A 419 -15.17 19.00 6.90
N VAL A 420 -15.75 20.20 7.06
CA VAL A 420 -16.98 20.43 7.82
C VAL A 420 -18.16 20.60 6.87
N TYR A 421 -19.21 19.82 7.07
CA TYR A 421 -20.44 19.86 6.29
C TYR A 421 -21.63 20.28 7.16
N GLU A 422 -22.55 21.03 6.57
CA GLU A 422 -23.90 21.26 7.11
C GLU A 422 -24.76 20.03 6.84
N VAL A 423 -25.25 19.36 7.89
CA VAL A 423 -26.05 18.12 7.81
C VAL A 423 -27.28 18.21 8.73
N THR A 424 -28.32 17.42 8.45
CA THR A 424 -29.42 17.24 9.41
C THR A 424 -29.12 16.13 10.41
N GLY A 425 -29.81 16.11 11.56
CA GLY A 425 -29.74 15.00 12.51
C GLY A 425 -30.22 13.67 11.91
N LYS A 426 -31.08 13.71 10.87
CA LYS A 426 -31.40 12.51 10.06
C LYS A 426 -30.20 12.02 9.26
N ASP A 427 -29.49 12.91 8.56
CA ASP A 427 -28.30 12.53 7.77
C ASP A 427 -27.21 11.95 8.67
N LEU A 428 -26.97 12.58 9.82
CA LEU A 428 -26.07 12.05 10.85
C LEU A 428 -26.51 10.64 11.30
N LYS A 429 -27.79 10.45 11.64
CA LYS A 429 -28.28 9.14 12.10
C LYS A 429 -28.16 8.08 10.99
N ASP A 430 -28.51 8.40 9.75
CA ASP A 430 -28.39 7.46 8.62
C ASP A 430 -26.93 7.03 8.41
N TYR A 431 -25.96 7.96 8.53
CA TYR A 431 -24.53 7.66 8.48
C TYR A 431 -24.06 6.81 9.67
N MET A 432 -24.44 7.17 10.90
CA MET A 432 -24.12 6.37 12.10
C MET A 432 -24.69 4.95 12.02
N GLU A 433 -25.89 4.78 11.47
CA GLU A 433 -26.52 3.46 11.25
C GLU A 433 -25.77 2.63 10.19
N TRP A 434 -25.25 3.27 9.14
CA TRP A 434 -24.38 2.62 8.16
C TRP A 434 -23.03 2.22 8.76
N ALA A 435 -22.44 3.04 9.63
CA ALA A 435 -21.20 2.71 10.35
C ALA A 435 -21.43 1.55 11.33
N ALA A 436 -22.51 1.60 12.12
CA ALA A 436 -22.95 0.49 12.98
C ALA A 436 -23.30 -0.79 12.21
N GLY A 437 -23.50 -0.71 10.89
CA GLY A 437 -23.60 -1.85 9.97
C GLY A 437 -22.32 -2.70 9.89
N TYR A 438 -21.18 -2.21 10.38
CA TYR A 438 -19.93 -2.97 10.49
C TYR A 438 -20.00 -4.15 11.47
N PHE A 439 -20.95 -4.14 12.42
CA PHE A 439 -21.16 -5.23 13.38
C PHE A 439 -22.23 -6.22 12.90
N ASN A 440 -22.19 -7.46 13.36
CA ASN A 440 -23.29 -8.41 13.19
C ASN A 440 -24.43 -8.12 14.18
N THR A 441 -25.65 -8.55 13.84
CA THR A 441 -26.77 -8.57 14.78
C THR A 441 -26.54 -9.70 15.79
N ALA A 442 -26.64 -9.39 17.08
CA ALA A 442 -26.44 -10.33 18.17
C ALA A 442 -27.62 -11.32 18.27
N ARG A 443 -27.31 -12.59 18.50
CA ARG A 443 -28.23 -13.69 18.79
C ARG A 443 -28.23 -14.02 20.28
N PRO A 444 -29.32 -14.55 20.85
CA PRO A 444 -29.30 -15.07 22.22
C PRO A 444 -28.18 -16.10 22.41
N GLY A 445 -27.32 -15.88 23.42
CA GLY A 445 -26.15 -16.73 23.66
C GLY A 445 -24.87 -16.28 22.95
N ASP A 446 -24.86 -15.19 22.20
CA ASP A 446 -23.63 -14.57 21.69
C ASP A 446 -22.85 -13.94 22.85
N VAL A 447 -21.57 -14.32 23.00
CA VAL A 447 -20.66 -13.82 24.04
C VAL A 447 -19.48 -13.01 23.51
N THR A 448 -19.37 -12.86 22.17
CA THR A 448 -18.43 -11.95 21.52
C THR A 448 -19.14 -11.01 20.55
N ILE A 449 -18.83 -9.72 20.63
CA ILE A 449 -19.16 -8.76 19.56
C ILE A 449 -18.44 -9.24 18.30
N SER A 450 -19.09 -9.22 17.13
CA SER A 450 -18.49 -9.69 15.87
C SER A 450 -18.80 -8.76 14.70
N PHE A 451 -18.00 -8.87 13.64
CA PHE A 451 -18.01 -7.95 12.50
C PHE A 451 -18.71 -8.57 11.28
N ASP A 452 -19.45 -7.77 10.50
CA ASP A 452 -19.95 -8.20 9.20
C ASP A 452 -18.77 -8.55 8.29
N LYS A 453 -18.80 -9.76 7.73
CA LYS A 453 -17.69 -10.31 6.94
C LYS A 453 -17.31 -9.44 5.74
N THR A 454 -18.28 -8.84 5.05
CA THR A 454 -18.05 -8.06 3.83
C THR A 454 -17.45 -6.69 4.15
N ARG A 455 -18.04 -6.00 5.14
CA ARG A 455 -17.55 -4.73 5.67
C ARG A 455 -16.17 -4.87 6.32
N ARG A 456 -15.93 -5.99 6.98
CA ARG A 456 -14.63 -6.32 7.60
C ARG A 456 -13.53 -6.61 6.57
N SER A 457 -13.87 -7.30 5.48
CA SER A 457 -12.95 -7.61 4.37
C SER A 457 -12.72 -6.45 3.39
N SER A 458 -13.31 -5.28 3.64
CA SER A 458 -13.14 -4.10 2.78
C SER A 458 -11.68 -3.60 2.81
N LYS A 459 -11.24 -2.96 1.71
CA LYS A 459 -9.88 -2.40 1.57
C LYS A 459 -9.53 -1.41 2.68
N TYR A 460 -10.54 -0.66 3.10
CA TYR A 460 -10.51 0.31 4.19
C TYR A 460 -11.56 -0.11 5.22
N SER A 461 -11.31 0.17 6.50
CA SER A 461 -12.34 0.07 7.53
C SER A 461 -13.55 0.92 7.14
N THR A 462 -14.70 0.54 7.71
CA THR A 462 -15.98 1.23 7.58
C THR A 462 -16.69 1.30 8.94
N ASN A 463 -15.89 1.29 10.02
CA ASN A 463 -16.29 1.44 11.41
C ASN A 463 -15.89 2.84 11.87
N ASP A 464 -16.78 3.81 11.70
CA ASP A 464 -16.54 5.20 12.10
C ASP A 464 -17.00 5.44 13.55
N PHE A 465 -16.17 6.15 14.30
CA PHE A 465 -16.43 6.65 15.65
C PHE A 465 -16.92 8.10 15.58
N PHE A 466 -17.84 8.47 16.48
CA PHE A 466 -18.47 9.78 16.46
C PHE A 466 -18.18 10.57 17.75
N GLY A 467 -17.43 11.67 17.62
CA GLY A 467 -17.15 12.61 18.71
C GLY A 467 -18.18 13.74 18.79
N GLY A 468 -18.37 14.33 19.97
CA GLY A 468 -19.30 15.46 20.19
C GLY A 468 -20.75 15.05 20.49
N VAL A 469 -21.05 13.75 20.47
CA VAL A 469 -22.36 13.16 20.74
C VAL A 469 -22.23 11.97 21.70
N LYS A 470 -23.33 11.63 22.38
CA LYS A 470 -23.48 10.40 23.16
C LYS A 470 -24.48 9.49 22.44
N TYR A 471 -24.22 8.18 22.37
CA TYR A 471 -25.07 7.21 21.66
C TYR A 471 -24.83 5.76 22.13
N GLU A 472 -25.72 4.84 21.77
CA GLU A 472 -25.57 3.41 22.03
C GLU A 472 -25.81 2.60 20.75
N ILE A 473 -24.94 1.63 20.46
CA ILE A 473 -25.08 0.68 19.36
C ILE A 473 -25.74 -0.59 19.89
N ASP A 474 -27.04 -0.74 19.67
CA ASP A 474 -27.83 -1.90 20.11
C ASP A 474 -27.80 -3.01 19.05
N LEU A 475 -26.97 -4.03 19.28
CA LEU A 475 -26.81 -5.17 18.36
C LEU A 475 -27.99 -6.14 18.40
N THR A 476 -28.95 -6.01 19.32
CA THR A 476 -30.20 -6.80 19.24
C THR A 476 -31.10 -6.34 18.09
N LYS A 477 -30.85 -5.14 17.55
CA LYS A 477 -31.62 -4.52 16.47
C LYS A 477 -31.04 -4.85 15.09
N PRO A 478 -31.90 -4.93 14.05
CA PRO A 478 -31.42 -5.09 12.68
C PRO A 478 -30.52 -3.91 12.26
N ALA A 479 -29.61 -4.17 11.32
CA ALA A 479 -28.81 -3.12 10.69
C ALA A 479 -29.71 -2.03 10.10
N GLY A 480 -29.31 -0.77 10.24
CA GLY A 480 -30.17 0.38 9.91
C GLY A 480 -31.09 0.85 11.06
N SER A 481 -31.06 0.21 12.24
CA SER A 481 -31.86 0.62 13.42
C SER A 481 -31.15 0.39 14.76
N ARG A 482 -29.83 0.30 14.77
CA ARG A 482 -28.98 0.02 15.95
C ARG A 482 -28.62 1.26 16.75
N ILE A 483 -28.60 2.45 16.13
CA ILE A 483 -28.24 3.70 16.81
C ILE A 483 -29.42 4.15 17.68
N THR A 484 -29.17 4.13 18.99
CA THR A 484 -30.12 4.50 20.03
C THR A 484 -29.52 5.54 20.97
N ASN A 485 -30.37 6.21 21.76
CA ASN A 485 -29.96 7.19 22.77
C ASN A 485 -29.08 8.35 22.22
N LEU A 486 -29.22 8.68 20.93
CA LEU A 486 -28.43 9.70 20.25
C LEU A 486 -28.77 11.11 20.76
N ARG A 487 -27.80 11.76 21.38
CA ARG A 487 -27.95 13.06 22.04
C ARG A 487 -26.65 13.86 22.05
N ARG A 488 -26.76 15.17 22.24
CA ARG A 488 -25.63 16.08 22.45
C ARG A 488 -24.95 15.83 23.79
N LEU A 489 -23.76 16.41 24.01
CA LEU A 489 -23.04 16.25 25.29
C LEU A 489 -23.80 16.82 26.50
N ASP A 490 -24.70 17.78 26.30
CA ASP A 490 -25.62 18.32 27.32
C ASP A 490 -26.90 17.46 27.50
N ASP A 491 -26.86 16.22 27.01
CA ASP A 491 -27.92 15.19 27.06
C ASP A 491 -29.24 15.54 26.35
N LYS A 492 -29.31 16.65 25.61
CA LYS A 492 -30.45 16.95 24.72
C LYS A 492 -30.49 15.97 23.54
N PRO A 493 -31.61 15.26 23.30
CA PRO A 493 -31.76 14.39 22.12
C PRO A 493 -31.53 15.15 20.82
N ILE A 494 -30.86 14.52 19.86
CA ILE A 494 -30.74 15.06 18.49
C ILE A 494 -31.97 14.62 17.71
N LYS A 495 -32.70 15.59 17.15
CA LYS A 495 -33.88 15.35 16.31
C LYS A 495 -33.51 15.21 14.84
N ALA A 496 -34.41 14.64 14.05
CA ALA A 496 -34.19 14.43 12.62
C ALA A 496 -33.97 15.76 11.87
N GLU A 497 -34.68 16.80 12.29
CA GLU A 497 -34.69 18.16 11.73
C GLU A 497 -33.63 19.11 12.29
N ASP A 498 -32.85 18.70 13.30
CA ASP A 498 -31.78 19.53 13.85
C ASP A 498 -30.68 19.76 12.80
N VAL A 499 -30.25 21.01 12.61
CA VAL A 499 -29.08 21.33 11.75
C VAL A 499 -27.80 21.23 12.58
N LEU A 500 -26.80 20.55 12.03
CA LEU A 500 -25.54 20.21 12.68
C LEU A 500 -24.36 20.50 11.75
N LYS A 501 -23.20 20.81 12.34
CA LYS A 501 -21.91 20.78 11.66
C LYS A 501 -21.25 19.42 11.90
N LEU A 502 -20.99 18.66 10.84
CA LEU A 502 -20.26 17.40 10.87
C LEU A 502 -18.86 17.57 10.30
N GLY A 503 -17.82 17.45 11.14
CA GLY A 503 -16.42 17.48 10.75
C GLY A 503 -15.86 16.08 10.47
N MET A 504 -15.48 15.78 9.24
CA MET A 504 -15.00 14.46 8.83
C MET A 504 -14.08 14.56 7.63
N ASN A 505 -13.44 13.45 7.25
CA ASN A 505 -12.64 13.44 6.04
C ASN A 505 -13.51 13.42 4.76
N SER A 506 -13.16 14.23 3.75
CA SER A 506 -13.93 14.39 2.51
C SER A 506 -14.08 13.08 1.72
N TYR A 507 -13.02 12.27 1.63
CA TYR A 507 -13.06 10.97 0.93
C TYR A 507 -14.13 10.03 1.50
N ARG A 508 -14.39 10.08 2.83
CA ARG A 508 -15.50 9.34 3.44
C ARG A 508 -16.85 9.95 3.07
N MET A 509 -16.98 11.27 2.99
CA MET A 509 -18.21 11.93 2.51
C MET A 509 -18.51 11.54 1.06
N ASP A 510 -17.53 11.60 0.17
CA ASP A 510 -17.67 11.21 -1.24
C ASP A 510 -18.13 9.75 -1.39
N ALA A 511 -17.52 8.84 -0.62
CA ALA A 511 -17.93 7.44 -0.56
C ALA A 511 -19.37 7.23 -0.04
N LEU A 512 -19.86 8.11 0.85
CA LEU A 512 -21.22 8.04 1.39
C LEU A 512 -22.28 8.58 0.43
N ILE A 513 -21.97 9.62 -0.37
CA ILE A 513 -22.90 10.21 -1.35
C ILE A 513 -22.86 9.54 -2.73
N ALA A 514 -21.81 8.76 -3.01
CA ALA A 514 -21.68 7.94 -4.19
C ALA A 514 -22.80 6.89 -4.31
N LYS A 515 -22.95 6.32 -5.51
CA LYS A 515 -23.92 5.25 -5.78
C LYS A 515 -23.64 4.01 -4.91
N GLY A 516 -24.65 3.55 -4.17
CA GLY A 516 -24.54 2.49 -3.17
C GLY A 516 -24.10 2.96 -1.77
N GLY A 517 -23.83 4.26 -1.59
CA GLY A 517 -23.48 4.85 -0.30
C GLY A 517 -24.70 5.14 0.58
N ALA A 518 -24.48 5.33 1.89
CA ALA A 518 -25.56 5.56 2.87
C ALA A 518 -26.37 6.84 2.63
N LEU A 519 -25.74 7.81 1.99
CA LEU A 519 -26.24 9.15 1.70
C LEU A 519 -26.37 9.36 0.18
N GLU A 520 -26.53 8.28 -0.61
CA GLU A 520 -26.55 8.29 -2.08
C GLU A 520 -27.37 9.45 -2.65
N GLY A 521 -26.72 10.24 -3.52
CA GLY A 521 -27.36 11.35 -4.24
C GLY A 521 -27.69 12.59 -3.41
N ARG A 522 -27.45 12.59 -2.08
CA ARG A 522 -27.58 13.78 -1.25
C ARG A 522 -26.45 14.76 -1.55
N LYS A 523 -26.69 16.05 -1.27
CA LYS A 523 -25.71 17.13 -1.41
C LYS A 523 -25.58 17.86 -0.10
N PHE A 524 -24.35 18.02 0.36
CA PHE A 524 -24.04 18.72 1.60
C PHE A 524 -23.25 19.98 1.31
N LYS A 525 -23.57 21.05 2.05
CA LYS A 525 -22.85 22.31 1.95
C LYS A 525 -21.56 22.19 2.78
N GLN A 526 -20.41 22.15 2.10
CA GLN A 526 -19.12 22.33 2.76
C GLN A 526 -19.07 23.75 3.35
N LEU A 527 -18.67 23.84 4.61
CA LEU A 527 -18.57 25.08 5.39
C LEU A 527 -17.13 25.53 5.59
N TRP A 528 -16.18 24.59 5.61
CA TRP A 528 -14.75 24.80 5.90
C TRP A 528 -13.97 23.50 5.64
N SER A 529 -12.69 23.60 5.28
CA SER A 529 -11.75 22.47 5.37
C SER A 529 -10.47 22.89 6.11
N SER A 530 -9.89 21.97 6.87
CA SER A 530 -8.59 22.20 7.50
C SER A 530 -7.45 22.36 6.49
N LYS A 531 -7.65 21.94 5.24
CA LYS A 531 -6.71 22.17 4.12
C LYS A 531 -6.84 23.53 3.43
N ASP A 532 -7.91 24.30 3.70
CA ASP A 532 -8.05 25.64 3.12
C ASP A 532 -6.79 26.46 3.44
N GLU A 533 -6.28 27.25 2.48
CA GLU A 533 -5.10 28.11 2.70
C GLU A 533 -5.31 29.08 3.88
N SER A 534 -6.55 29.58 4.02
CA SER A 534 -6.98 30.42 5.14
C SER A 534 -7.05 29.71 6.50
N ALA A 535 -6.84 28.39 6.52
CA ALA A 535 -6.81 27.56 7.71
C ALA A 535 -5.39 27.05 8.02
N PHE A 536 -4.97 25.95 7.41
CA PHE A 536 -3.68 25.30 7.67
C PHE A 536 -2.96 24.77 6.42
N GLY A 537 -3.52 24.96 5.22
CA GLY A 537 -2.96 24.45 3.96
C GLY A 537 -2.95 22.92 3.85
N GLU A 538 -2.54 22.40 2.69
CA GLU A 538 -2.70 20.97 2.36
C GLU A 538 -1.99 20.03 3.35
N THR A 539 -0.68 20.21 3.52
CA THR A 539 0.14 19.40 4.43
C THR A 539 -0.20 19.70 5.89
N GLY A 540 -0.32 20.98 6.25
CA GLY A 540 -0.59 21.38 7.64
C GLY A 540 -1.96 20.93 8.12
N GLY A 541 -2.96 20.90 7.24
CA GLY A 541 -4.35 20.59 7.51
C GLY A 541 -4.69 19.12 7.75
N THR A 542 -3.79 18.18 7.49
CA THR A 542 -4.09 16.74 7.70
C THR A 542 -4.32 16.43 9.19
N ILE A 543 -5.17 15.44 9.48
CA ILE A 543 -5.52 14.99 10.84
C ILE A 543 -4.28 14.55 11.61
N ARG A 544 -3.29 13.92 10.95
CA ARG A 544 -1.98 13.60 11.54
C ARG A 544 -1.24 14.85 12.01
N ASN A 545 -1.12 15.86 11.15
CA ASN A 545 -0.40 17.09 11.48
C ASN A 545 -1.18 17.97 12.47
N ARG A 546 -2.52 17.99 12.40
CA ARG A 546 -3.38 18.59 13.43
C ARG A 546 -3.22 17.88 14.79
N ALA A 547 -3.13 16.55 14.83
CA ALA A 547 -2.90 15.81 16.07
C ALA A 547 -1.51 16.12 16.69
N ILE A 548 -0.46 16.19 15.87
CA ILE A 548 0.88 16.59 16.29
C ILE A 548 0.89 18.04 16.81
N ALA A 549 0.25 18.97 16.10
CA ALA A 549 0.12 20.37 16.50
C ALA A 549 -0.70 20.50 17.80
N TYR A 550 -1.78 19.74 17.96
CA TYR A 550 -2.59 19.71 19.17
C TYR A 550 -1.77 19.29 20.40
N LEU A 551 -0.98 18.21 20.25
CA LEU A 551 -0.08 17.72 21.30
C LEU A 551 0.99 18.77 21.69
N LYS A 552 1.65 19.39 20.71
CA LYS A 552 2.71 20.38 20.94
C LYS A 552 2.18 21.73 21.44
N GLU A 553 1.19 22.28 20.76
CA GLU A 553 0.78 23.68 20.88
C GLU A 553 -0.39 23.88 21.85
N VAL A 554 -1.34 22.94 21.90
CA VAL A 554 -2.55 23.05 22.75
C VAL A 554 -2.33 22.36 24.09
N LYS A 555 -1.82 21.12 24.06
CA LYS A 555 -1.51 20.30 25.24
C LYS A 555 -0.09 20.53 25.79
N LYS A 556 0.69 21.43 25.17
CA LYS A 556 2.03 21.87 25.62
C LYS A 556 3.03 20.73 25.84
N GLY A 557 2.95 19.68 25.02
CA GLY A 557 3.87 18.55 25.06
C GLY A 557 3.58 17.51 26.14
N VAL A 558 2.45 17.58 26.85
CA VAL A 558 2.02 16.54 27.80
C VAL A 558 0.55 16.21 27.58
N TYR A 559 0.23 14.93 27.38
CA TYR A 559 -1.14 14.46 27.25
C TYR A 559 -1.49 13.49 28.37
N GLU A 560 -2.60 13.76 29.05
CA GLU A 560 -3.23 12.87 30.03
C GLU A 560 -4.65 12.56 29.50
N PRO A 561 -4.94 11.30 29.14
CA PRO A 561 -6.24 10.91 28.62
C PRO A 561 -7.32 10.96 29.69
N LYS A 562 -8.58 11.05 29.26
CA LYS A 562 -9.75 10.98 30.13
C LYS A 562 -10.81 10.11 29.46
N ALA A 563 -11.32 9.11 30.17
CA ALA A 563 -12.43 8.30 29.68
C ALA A 563 -13.70 9.16 29.58
N LEU A 564 -14.23 9.34 28.38
CA LEU A 564 -15.41 10.19 28.15
C LEU A 564 -16.71 9.40 28.42
N ASN A 565 -16.73 8.11 28.07
CA ASN A 565 -17.85 7.18 28.15
C ASN A 565 -19.09 7.70 27.40
N TYR A 566 -18.88 8.21 26.19
CA TYR A 566 -19.95 8.79 25.36
C TYR A 566 -20.70 7.75 24.53
N TRP A 567 -20.05 6.63 24.17
CA TRP A 567 -20.68 5.53 23.45
C TRP A 567 -20.30 4.14 23.98
N LYS A 568 -21.15 3.17 23.65
CA LYS A 568 -20.96 1.75 23.97
C LYS A 568 -21.75 0.87 23.01
N ILE A 569 -21.33 -0.39 22.92
CA ILE A 569 -22.08 -1.46 22.26
C ILE A 569 -22.90 -2.20 23.32
N VAL A 570 -24.17 -2.53 23.00
CA VAL A 570 -25.06 -3.32 23.87
C VAL A 570 -25.71 -4.46 23.08
N GLY A 571 -26.25 -5.45 23.78
CA GLY A 571 -26.99 -6.59 23.18
C GLY A 571 -26.21 -7.91 23.06
N VAL A 572 -24.91 -7.92 23.33
CA VAL A 572 -24.09 -9.15 23.49
C VAL A 572 -23.96 -9.45 24.98
N ASP A 573 -24.07 -10.72 25.38
CA ASP A 573 -23.98 -11.11 26.79
C ASP A 573 -22.51 -11.26 27.22
N THR A 574 -21.96 -10.17 27.77
CA THR A 574 -20.62 -10.16 28.35
C THR A 574 -20.56 -10.71 29.78
N THR A 575 -21.69 -11.15 30.33
CA THR A 575 -21.85 -11.58 31.73
C THR A 575 -22.13 -13.07 31.92
N ALA A 576 -22.45 -13.80 30.84
CA ALA A 576 -22.65 -15.24 30.85
C ALA A 576 -21.48 -16.00 31.54
N PRO A 577 -21.74 -16.90 32.50
CA PRO A 577 -20.68 -17.64 33.20
C PRO A 577 -19.72 -18.38 32.27
N GLU A 578 -20.23 -18.94 31.17
CA GLU A 578 -19.47 -19.62 30.11
C GLU A 578 -18.43 -18.72 29.43
N ARG A 579 -18.64 -17.39 29.42
CA ARG A 579 -17.79 -16.46 28.67
C ARG A 579 -16.36 -16.44 29.21
N ALA A 580 -16.17 -16.55 30.53
CA ALA A 580 -14.83 -16.57 31.12
C ALA A 580 -13.99 -17.74 30.58
N ASP A 581 -14.61 -18.92 30.42
CA ASP A 581 -13.95 -20.09 29.83
C ASP A 581 -13.72 -19.95 28.32
N VAL A 582 -14.63 -19.29 27.59
CA VAL A 582 -14.43 -18.93 26.17
C VAL A 582 -13.19 -18.03 26.01
N VAL A 583 -13.10 -16.94 26.77
CA VAL A 583 -11.95 -16.02 26.73
C VAL A 583 -10.65 -16.75 27.04
N GLU A 584 -10.63 -17.57 28.09
CA GLU A 584 -9.41 -18.27 28.50
C GLU A 584 -8.99 -19.37 27.51
N LEU A 585 -9.93 -20.07 26.88
CA LEU A 585 -9.63 -21.05 25.84
C LEU A 585 -9.11 -20.42 24.54
N ILE A 586 -9.58 -19.21 24.20
CA ILE A 586 -9.06 -18.45 23.05
C ILE A 586 -7.64 -17.98 23.32
N ASN A 587 -7.42 -17.31 24.45
CA ASN A 587 -6.11 -16.77 24.84
C ASN A 587 -5.09 -17.87 25.17
N ALA A 588 -5.53 -19.14 25.29
CA ALA A 588 -4.68 -20.33 25.38
C ALA A 588 -4.37 -20.99 24.01
N GLY A 589 -4.84 -20.41 22.89
CA GLY A 589 -4.66 -20.96 21.55
C GLY A 589 -5.45 -22.24 21.26
N ILE A 590 -6.44 -22.57 22.09
CA ILE A 590 -7.24 -23.80 21.95
C ILE A 590 -8.45 -23.51 21.05
N LEU A 591 -9.30 -22.58 21.48
CA LEU A 591 -10.47 -22.13 20.72
C LEU A 591 -10.04 -21.00 19.76
N GLY A 592 -10.50 -21.04 18.51
CA GLY A 592 -10.29 -19.95 17.56
C GLY A 592 -11.48 -19.01 17.50
N VAL A 593 -11.24 -17.69 17.39
CA VAL A 593 -12.28 -16.77 16.90
C VAL A 593 -12.58 -17.07 15.42
N PRO A 594 -13.84 -17.02 14.95
CA PRO A 594 -14.19 -17.24 13.54
C PRO A 594 -13.45 -16.28 12.61
N LYS A 595 -12.98 -16.73 11.44
CA LYS A 595 -12.18 -15.92 10.50
C LYS A 595 -12.75 -15.98 9.07
N THR A 596 -12.28 -15.08 8.22
CA THR A 596 -12.40 -15.23 6.75
C THR A 596 -11.65 -16.46 6.25
N GLU A 597 -11.99 -16.96 5.06
CA GLU A 597 -11.42 -18.18 4.47
C GLU A 597 -9.91 -18.06 4.20
N ASP A 598 -9.42 -16.86 3.91
CA ASP A 598 -8.00 -16.52 3.79
C ASP A 598 -7.29 -16.36 5.14
N GLY A 599 -8.03 -16.43 6.26
CA GLY A 599 -7.56 -16.22 7.62
C GLY A 599 -7.15 -14.76 7.95
N LYS A 600 -7.27 -13.83 7.00
CA LYS A 600 -6.76 -12.45 7.10
C LYS A 600 -7.52 -11.62 8.12
N TYR A 601 -8.84 -11.76 8.18
CA TYR A 601 -9.69 -11.01 9.08
C TYR A 601 -10.33 -11.93 10.12
N THR A 602 -10.23 -11.51 11.38
CA THR A 602 -10.74 -12.25 12.53
C THR A 602 -12.11 -11.73 12.98
N ASN A 603 -12.79 -12.61 13.72
CA ASN A 603 -14.03 -12.35 14.45
C ASN A 603 -15.22 -11.91 13.57
N VAL A 604 -15.37 -12.57 12.41
CA VAL A 604 -16.46 -12.33 11.43
C VAL A 604 -17.80 -12.98 11.81
N ALA A 605 -17.85 -13.71 12.91
CA ALA A 605 -19.05 -14.26 13.52
C ALA A 605 -18.86 -14.34 15.04
N SER A 606 -19.95 -14.24 15.80
CA SER A 606 -19.91 -14.38 17.26
C SER A 606 -19.70 -15.84 17.67
N ILE A 607 -18.98 -16.04 18.77
CA ILE A 607 -19.02 -17.31 19.50
C ILE A 607 -20.33 -17.34 20.28
N ASN A 608 -21.18 -18.32 19.97
CA ASN A 608 -22.46 -18.51 20.63
C ASN A 608 -22.41 -19.75 21.56
N ILE A 609 -22.71 -19.56 22.83
CA ILE A 609 -22.67 -20.62 23.84
C ILE A 609 -23.91 -21.54 23.82
N LYS A 610 -24.97 -21.16 23.11
CA LYS A 610 -26.21 -21.95 22.94
C LYS A 610 -26.24 -22.77 21.65
N ASP A 611 -25.41 -22.42 20.66
CA ASP A 611 -25.23 -23.22 19.45
C ASP A 611 -24.78 -24.65 19.82
N PRO A 612 -25.20 -25.68 19.06
CA PRO A 612 -24.81 -27.06 19.31
C PRO A 612 -23.31 -27.26 19.08
N VAL A 613 -22.68 -28.11 19.90
CA VAL A 613 -21.29 -28.53 19.70
C VAL A 613 -21.25 -29.79 18.83
N THR A 614 -20.30 -29.87 17.89
CA THR A 614 -20.12 -31.05 17.03
C THR A 614 -19.14 -32.05 17.63
N LYS A 615 -19.14 -33.30 17.15
CA LYS A 615 -18.18 -34.32 17.62
C LYS A 615 -16.76 -33.99 17.18
N GLU A 616 -16.65 -33.36 16.02
CA GLU A 616 -15.41 -32.91 15.38
C GLU A 616 -14.80 -31.77 16.21
N GLU A 617 -15.59 -30.78 16.62
CA GLU A 617 -15.16 -29.70 17.52
C GLU A 617 -14.77 -30.23 18.91
N ILE A 618 -15.53 -31.19 19.45
CA ILE A 618 -15.14 -31.86 20.70
C ILE A 618 -13.77 -32.53 20.55
N ALA A 619 -13.55 -33.30 19.48
CA ALA A 619 -12.30 -34.01 19.25
C ALA A 619 -11.11 -33.05 19.07
N GLU A 620 -11.24 -32.04 18.20
CA GLU A 620 -10.20 -31.05 17.90
C GLU A 620 -9.78 -30.25 19.14
N LEU A 621 -10.76 -29.66 19.85
CA LEU A 621 -10.48 -28.80 21.00
C LEU A 621 -9.99 -29.62 22.21
N SER A 622 -10.46 -30.86 22.38
CA SER A 622 -9.92 -31.79 23.38
C SER A 622 -8.46 -32.17 23.09
N GLN A 623 -8.11 -32.42 21.82
CA GLN A 623 -6.73 -32.71 21.40
C GLN A 623 -5.82 -31.52 21.68
N LYS A 624 -6.21 -30.30 21.28
CA LYS A 624 -5.48 -29.06 21.57
C LYS A 624 -5.29 -28.82 23.08
N ALA A 625 -6.34 -29.07 23.87
CA ALA A 625 -6.32 -28.97 25.32
C ALA A 625 -5.60 -30.14 26.04
N LYS A 626 -5.19 -31.19 25.31
CA LYS A 626 -4.56 -32.43 25.82
C LYS A 626 -5.41 -33.18 26.85
N VAL A 627 -6.73 -33.25 26.62
CA VAL A 627 -7.69 -33.99 27.47
C VAL A 627 -8.45 -35.05 26.66
N ASN A 628 -9.03 -36.03 27.35
CA ASN A 628 -9.77 -37.11 26.69
C ASN A 628 -11.17 -36.64 26.25
N ALA A 629 -11.42 -36.62 24.95
CA ALA A 629 -12.70 -36.26 24.33
C ALA A 629 -13.91 -37.06 24.86
N ALA A 630 -13.70 -38.31 25.32
CA ALA A 630 -14.77 -39.16 25.88
C ALA A 630 -15.44 -38.55 27.13
N ALA A 631 -14.76 -37.66 27.85
CA ALA A 631 -15.32 -36.93 28.99
C ALA A 631 -16.50 -36.00 28.62
N PHE A 632 -16.65 -35.68 27.33
CA PHE A 632 -17.64 -34.71 26.83
C PHE A 632 -18.72 -35.34 25.93
N ALA A 633 -18.78 -36.68 25.83
CA ALA A 633 -19.64 -37.39 24.89
C ALA A 633 -21.17 -37.11 25.03
N ASN A 634 -21.61 -36.60 26.19
CA ASN A 634 -23.01 -36.26 26.48
C ASN A 634 -23.32 -34.76 26.42
N VAL A 635 -22.33 -33.92 26.13
CA VAL A 635 -22.46 -32.45 26.10
C VAL A 635 -23.21 -32.02 24.84
N LYS A 636 -24.14 -31.05 24.97
CA LYS A 636 -25.01 -30.64 23.85
C LYS A 636 -24.70 -29.27 23.29
N THR A 637 -24.27 -28.32 24.13
CA THR A 637 -24.03 -26.93 23.72
C THR A 637 -22.55 -26.58 23.80
N LYS A 638 -22.14 -25.59 23.00
CA LYS A 638 -20.78 -25.04 23.05
C LYS A 638 -20.42 -24.49 24.43
N GLY A 639 -21.33 -23.80 25.11
CA GLY A 639 -21.11 -23.26 26.46
C GLY A 639 -20.76 -24.32 27.50
N GLU A 640 -21.60 -25.36 27.59
CA GLU A 640 -21.36 -26.51 28.48
C GLU A 640 -20.04 -27.22 28.14
N PHE A 641 -19.69 -27.31 26.85
CA PHE A 641 -18.43 -27.91 26.41
C PHE A 641 -17.23 -27.07 26.84
N TYR A 642 -17.23 -25.77 26.56
CA TYR A 642 -16.10 -24.88 26.84
C TYR A 642 -15.81 -24.79 28.35
N GLN A 643 -16.85 -24.69 29.20
CA GLN A 643 -16.70 -24.77 30.67
C GLN A 643 -15.99 -26.07 31.09
N LYS A 644 -16.53 -27.23 30.68
CA LYS A 644 -15.99 -28.55 31.06
C LYS A 644 -14.58 -28.79 30.50
N LEU A 645 -14.33 -28.36 29.26
CA LEU A 645 -13.03 -28.43 28.60
C LEU A 645 -11.98 -27.62 29.36
N ASN A 646 -12.30 -26.37 29.72
CA ASN A 646 -11.37 -25.51 30.44
C ASN A 646 -11.08 -26.03 31.86
N GLN A 647 -12.11 -26.53 32.56
CA GLN A 647 -11.94 -27.17 33.87
C GLN A 647 -11.05 -28.43 33.79
N ALA A 648 -11.28 -29.30 32.81
CA ALA A 648 -10.47 -30.50 32.60
C ALA A 648 -9.00 -30.15 32.28
N ARG A 649 -8.79 -29.15 31.42
CA ARG A 649 -7.45 -28.61 31.10
C ARG A 649 -6.71 -28.11 32.33
N LYS A 650 -7.37 -27.31 33.19
CA LYS A 650 -6.79 -26.79 34.45
C LYS A 650 -6.42 -27.93 35.40
N THR A 651 -7.28 -28.94 35.54
CA THR A 651 -7.01 -30.13 36.36
C THR A 651 -5.78 -30.90 35.85
N ALA A 652 -5.70 -31.17 34.54
CA ALA A 652 -4.55 -31.84 33.94
C ALA A 652 -3.24 -31.05 34.12
N ALA A 653 -3.29 -29.72 33.93
CA ALA A 653 -2.12 -28.85 34.14
C ALA A 653 -1.66 -28.80 35.61
N ALA A 654 -2.59 -28.87 36.57
CA ALA A 654 -2.27 -28.95 38.00
C ALA A 654 -1.61 -30.28 38.37
N GLN A 655 -2.09 -31.40 37.80
CA GLN A 655 -1.51 -32.74 38.01
C GLN A 655 -0.14 -32.91 37.34
N ALA A 656 0.16 -32.15 36.29
CA ALA A 656 1.43 -32.20 35.58
C ALA A 656 2.58 -31.39 36.22
N LYS A 657 2.29 -30.54 37.22
CA LYS A 657 3.35 -29.85 37.97
C LYS A 657 4.01 -30.82 38.97
N PRO A 658 5.33 -31.05 38.93
CA PRO A 658 6.00 -31.83 39.95
C PRO A 658 5.87 -31.11 41.30
N ALA A 659 5.66 -31.89 42.37
CA ALA A 659 5.62 -31.35 43.72
C ALA A 659 6.96 -30.66 44.04
N ALA A 660 6.91 -29.37 44.39
CA ALA A 660 8.08 -28.63 44.83
C ALA A 660 8.64 -29.29 46.10
N LYS A 661 9.94 -29.59 46.08
CA LYS A 661 10.76 -29.99 47.23
C LYS A 661 11.68 -28.84 47.61
#